data_AF-A0A842VW50-F1
#
_entry.id   AF-A0A842VW50-F1
#
_cell.length_a   1.000
_cell.length_b   1.000
_cell.length_c   1.000
_cell.angle_alpha   90.00
_cell.angle_beta   90.00
_cell.angle_gamma   90.00
#
_symmetry.space_group_name_H-M   'P 1'
#
loop_
_entity.id
_entity.type
_entity.pdbx_description
1 polymer ?
#
loop_
_entity_poly.entity_id
_entity_poly.type
_entity_poly.pdbx_seq_one_letter_code
_entity_poly.pdbx_strand_id
1 'polypeptide(L)'
;MSDKDDSFEVFPELDEELLRKKLFPVIVRPNLGIPDFIGAKNYNIDDMETKAPPSLLDFEFEGLIAACDQSSMDDIFHEMDNRIFVYPLSEELVRGRAIRLNKIPVTIKEIRKTSIVRIDKQTYNNNPQVYLETEKVFPGREIWFQAKFLFRAPFEIFNPSLDIGTEPLSKKEVRKHVLCDLVYDLTEEETFEIDHCDDNYIKYYCKNGAEIPKKIMRINYHSLVLSLKLPEQMHDFNMWHATDLHIAARNDKIPHSIFKRMKKKGMREKDLEKGKEAVNKFQRFLMTSYSSDEKIKSINARIKDDRCFAFSITDDETPYIHDPEDIPYSDDNFYWKLPVEYRAQNFNNNLRMFIYQANDAYKRGELDFIVLTGDLVDFVSPRRFRSYEFKYSNWKVFLDILLGKPIKNENAGLLQPEEILVPIYSLPGNHDYRGHSYPPTFGNEMLGFTNEEMKLYPSSRLTYFRAIYANIKYLRGYFQFINPELNFAKKFGKTHLIFLDSDKDTLIDFYDIIKGSPSTQGFRDPQMNWLRNYCDKNVSDDETIIMATHAPPLNPPKIEVVRDKIEKVYPELKELEDKTGEPKINIRLLDEYHLIDKFDDPRVDQIVNLKFGTILRNWEEILEFCLNCKRSGINKRVNLVLSGHSHKNLEFRLQTLRGREITKTPYIEILPFKKVNVPCAVYIGNYSMEYMAEIKYLNSLSKDARIRRLANHNLITNKFPFLAVTTALGPRSQREYSNLQAFRKIQITEDRIDSFAPETLLRYFAPFELISQKKKEKPKYRI
;
A
#
# COMPACT_ATOMS: atom_id res chain seq x y z
N MET A 1 26.12 47.57 -0.50
CA MET A 1 26.61 48.36 -1.65
C MET A 1 27.88 47.66 -2.12
N SER A 2 27.87 46.82 -3.16
CA SER A 2 27.25 46.98 -4.47
C SER A 2 26.62 45.67 -4.97
N ASP A 3 25.50 45.86 -5.66
CA ASP A 3 24.68 44.84 -6.31
C ASP A 3 25.48 44.06 -7.37
N LYS A 4 25.35 42.74 -7.32
CA LYS A 4 25.55 41.89 -8.50
C LYS A 4 24.20 41.27 -8.82
N ASP A 5 23.64 41.74 -9.92
CA ASP A 5 22.49 41.16 -10.61
C ASP A 5 22.72 39.66 -10.86
N ASP A 6 22.04 38.83 -10.08
CA ASP A 6 21.68 37.48 -10.49
C ASP A 6 20.50 37.60 -11.46
N SER A 7 20.78 37.98 -12.71
CA SER A 7 19.84 37.84 -13.81
C SER A 7 19.54 36.35 -13.98
N PHE A 8 18.36 35.93 -13.52
CA PHE A 8 17.79 34.64 -13.88
C PHE A 8 17.75 34.57 -15.41
N GLU A 9 18.40 33.56 -16.00
CA GLU A 9 18.09 33.15 -17.37
C GLU A 9 16.59 32.86 -17.44
N VAL A 10 15.86 33.78 -18.07
CA VAL A 10 14.49 33.57 -18.52
C VAL A 10 14.56 32.40 -19.48
N PHE A 11 13.96 31.27 -19.09
CA PHE A 11 13.76 30.16 -20.00
C PHE A 11 13.03 30.69 -21.25
N PRO A 12 13.39 30.24 -22.46
CA PRO A 12 12.67 30.64 -23.66
C PRO A 12 11.19 30.38 -23.44
N GLU A 13 10.37 31.40 -23.69
CA GLU A 13 8.92 31.34 -23.69
C GLU A 13 8.49 30.04 -24.36
N LEU A 14 7.82 29.16 -23.62
CA LEU A 14 7.20 28.02 -24.24
C LEU A 14 6.15 28.55 -25.21
N ASP A 15 6.23 28.03 -26.42
CA ASP A 15 5.57 28.53 -27.62
C ASP A 15 4.10 28.92 -27.34
N GLU A 16 3.72 30.19 -27.59
CA GLU A 16 2.32 30.63 -27.61
C GLU A 16 1.45 29.72 -28.50
N GLU A 17 2.07 29.00 -29.44
CA GLU A 17 1.44 28.03 -30.32
C GLU A 17 0.79 26.85 -29.57
N LEU A 18 1.39 26.34 -28.48
CA LEU A 18 0.80 25.27 -27.66
C LEU A 18 -0.45 25.75 -26.91
N LEU A 19 -0.52 27.05 -26.58
CA LEU A 19 -1.66 27.68 -25.91
C LEU A 19 -2.84 27.94 -26.86
N ARG A 20 -2.57 28.18 -28.15
CA ARG A 20 -3.60 28.30 -29.18
C ARG A 20 -4.29 26.97 -29.51
N LYS A 21 -3.65 25.84 -29.21
CA LYS A 21 -4.10 24.49 -29.58
C LYS A 21 -5.15 23.86 -28.64
N LYS A 22 -5.67 24.60 -27.65
CA LYS A 22 -6.79 24.18 -26.77
C LYS A 22 -6.64 22.77 -26.15
N LEU A 23 -5.43 22.35 -25.81
CA LEU A 23 -5.24 21.07 -25.12
C LEU A 23 -5.77 21.18 -23.68
N PHE A 24 -6.86 20.46 -23.39
CA PHE A 24 -7.49 20.39 -22.08
C PHE A 24 -6.97 19.20 -21.29
N PRO A 25 -6.03 19.39 -20.34
CA PRO A 25 -5.65 18.27 -19.53
C PRO A 25 -6.78 17.91 -18.58
N VAL A 26 -7.32 16.71 -18.78
CA VAL A 26 -8.42 16.17 -17.98
C VAL A 26 -7.86 15.44 -16.77
N ILE A 27 -8.29 15.81 -15.57
CA ILE A 27 -8.08 15.00 -14.35
C ILE A 27 -9.38 14.26 -14.08
N VAL A 28 -9.58 13.13 -14.73
CA VAL A 28 -10.72 12.31 -14.34
C VAL A 28 -10.40 11.71 -12.99
N ARG A 29 -11.27 11.94 -12.00
CA ARG A 29 -11.21 11.10 -10.82
C ARG A 29 -11.59 9.68 -11.28
N PRO A 30 -10.74 8.66 -11.08
CA PRO A 30 -9.53 8.65 -10.24
C PRO A 30 -8.23 8.14 -10.89
N ASN A 31 -7.10 8.60 -10.35
CA ASN A 31 -5.78 7.97 -10.54
C ASN A 31 -5.77 6.56 -9.90
N LEU A 32 -4.78 5.72 -10.23
CA LEU A 32 -4.60 4.31 -9.76
C LEU A 32 -4.78 4.06 -8.23
N GLY A 33 -4.90 5.11 -7.41
CA GLY A 33 -4.92 5.08 -5.95
C GLY A 33 -6.21 5.54 -5.25
N ILE A 34 -7.28 5.97 -5.94
CA ILE A 34 -8.63 6.14 -5.33
C ILE A 34 -9.70 5.66 -6.30
N PRO A 35 -9.78 4.36 -6.64
CA PRO A 35 -10.77 3.85 -7.58
C PRO A 35 -12.18 4.31 -7.22
N ASP A 36 -12.93 4.71 -8.25
CA ASP A 36 -14.32 5.09 -8.14
C ASP A 36 -15.12 3.88 -8.58
N PHE A 37 -15.82 3.31 -7.60
CA PHE A 37 -16.75 2.23 -7.82
C PHE A 37 -18.04 2.85 -8.37
N ILE A 38 -18.42 2.47 -9.57
CA ILE A 38 -19.65 2.92 -10.23
C ILE A 38 -20.57 1.70 -10.29
N GLY A 39 -21.75 1.79 -9.69
CA GLY A 39 -22.73 0.71 -9.75
C GLY A 39 -23.74 0.90 -10.87
N ALA A 40 -24.34 -0.20 -11.34
CA ALA A 40 -25.49 -0.15 -12.22
C ALA A 40 -26.73 0.40 -11.46
N LYS A 41 -27.31 1.51 -11.92
CA LYS A 41 -28.34 2.26 -11.16
C LYS A 41 -29.70 1.56 -11.02
N ASN A 42 -30.02 0.56 -11.86
CA ASN A 42 -31.40 0.07 -12.03
C ASN A 42 -31.59 -1.46 -11.96
N TYR A 43 -30.57 -2.24 -11.61
CA TYR A 43 -30.69 -3.71 -11.61
C TYR A 43 -30.79 -4.27 -10.20
N ASN A 44 -31.90 -4.95 -9.91
CA ASN A 44 -31.96 -5.86 -8.78
C ASN A 44 -31.17 -7.13 -9.12
N ILE A 45 -30.40 -7.65 -8.16
CA ILE A 45 -29.63 -8.90 -8.30
C ILE A 45 -30.55 -10.05 -8.74
N ASP A 46 -31.79 -10.09 -8.22
CA ASP A 46 -32.77 -11.14 -8.53
C ASP A 46 -33.20 -11.14 -10.01
N ASP A 47 -33.17 -9.98 -10.67
CA ASP A 47 -33.51 -9.84 -12.09
C ASP A 47 -32.41 -10.40 -13.00
N MET A 48 -31.17 -10.53 -12.52
CA MET A 48 -30.02 -10.98 -13.33
C MET A 48 -29.93 -12.50 -13.50
N GLU A 49 -30.50 -13.29 -12.59
CA GLU A 49 -30.52 -14.75 -12.75
C GLU A 49 -31.46 -15.18 -13.89
N THR A 50 -32.45 -14.33 -14.18
CA THR A 50 -33.57 -14.59 -15.10
C THR A 50 -33.58 -13.73 -16.36
N LYS A 51 -32.91 -12.57 -16.38
CA LYS A 51 -32.83 -11.66 -17.54
C LYS A 51 -31.39 -11.58 -18.07
N ALA A 52 -31.25 -11.09 -19.31
CA ALA A 52 -29.95 -10.83 -19.91
C ALA A 52 -29.11 -9.87 -19.04
N PRO A 53 -27.77 -10.06 -18.97
CA PRO A 53 -26.90 -9.18 -18.19
C PRO A 53 -27.04 -7.72 -18.67
N PRO A 54 -26.88 -6.74 -17.76
CA PRO A 54 -27.01 -5.33 -18.10
C PRO A 54 -25.99 -4.98 -19.18
N SER A 55 -26.43 -4.23 -20.18
CA SER A 55 -25.50 -3.56 -21.08
C SER A 55 -24.72 -2.51 -20.28
N LEU A 56 -23.46 -2.26 -20.65
CA LEU A 56 -22.59 -1.23 -20.05
C LEU A 56 -23.11 0.23 -20.19
N LEU A 57 -24.36 0.42 -20.64
CA LEU A 57 -24.98 1.70 -20.98
C LEU A 57 -25.46 2.56 -19.80
N ASP A 58 -25.54 2.00 -18.59
CA ASP A 58 -26.16 2.69 -17.45
C ASP A 58 -25.14 3.28 -16.44
N PHE A 59 -23.87 3.41 -16.85
CA PHE A 59 -22.81 3.90 -15.97
C PHE A 59 -22.55 5.39 -16.20
N GLU A 60 -22.68 6.16 -15.12
CA GLU A 60 -22.33 7.58 -15.07
C GLU A 60 -21.25 7.83 -14.02
N PHE A 61 -20.30 8.71 -14.32
CA PHE A 61 -19.28 9.16 -13.36
C PHE A 61 -18.93 10.63 -13.57
N GLU A 62 -18.33 11.27 -12.58
CA GLU A 62 -17.91 12.68 -12.68
C GLU A 62 -16.39 12.77 -12.77
N GLY A 63 -15.87 13.52 -13.74
CA GLY A 63 -14.45 13.90 -13.72
C GLY A 63 -14.25 15.41 -13.68
N LEU A 64 -13.00 15.79 -13.38
CA LEU A 64 -12.57 17.19 -13.27
C LEU A 64 -11.72 17.54 -14.50
N ILE A 65 -12.06 18.65 -15.16
CA ILE A 65 -11.34 19.13 -16.33
C ILE A 65 -10.63 20.42 -15.92
N ALA A 66 -9.33 20.52 -16.17
CA ALA A 66 -8.61 21.77 -16.02
C ALA A 66 -8.47 22.45 -17.39
N ALA A 67 -8.83 23.72 -17.47
CA ALA A 67 -8.80 24.47 -18.71
C ALA A 67 -8.31 25.91 -18.50
N CYS A 68 -7.70 26.48 -19.55
CA CYS A 68 -7.14 27.82 -19.53
C CYS A 68 -8.21 28.91 -19.62
N ASP A 69 -7.82 30.16 -19.31
CA ASP A 69 -8.72 31.33 -19.27
C ASP A 69 -9.58 31.56 -20.52
N GLN A 70 -9.01 31.23 -21.67
CA GLN A 70 -9.60 31.52 -22.98
C GLN A 70 -10.61 30.46 -23.42
N SER A 71 -10.73 29.37 -22.65
CA SER A 71 -11.52 28.21 -23.07
C SER A 71 -12.95 28.33 -22.58
N SER A 72 -13.88 28.35 -23.54
CA SER A 72 -15.31 28.27 -23.27
C SER A 72 -15.71 26.83 -22.89
N MET A 73 -16.87 26.67 -22.25
CA MET A 73 -17.42 25.32 -22.00
C MET A 73 -17.65 24.56 -23.31
N ASP A 74 -18.02 25.26 -24.37
CA ASP A 74 -18.20 24.68 -25.70
C ASP A 74 -16.87 24.22 -26.31
N ASP A 75 -15.78 24.95 -26.08
CA ASP A 75 -14.44 24.52 -26.52
C ASP A 75 -14.02 23.22 -25.83
N ILE A 76 -14.24 23.14 -24.51
CA ILE A 76 -13.90 21.96 -23.73
C ILE A 76 -14.78 20.78 -24.16
N PHE A 77 -16.08 21.02 -24.32
CA PHE A 77 -17.02 20.00 -24.77
C PHE A 77 -16.61 19.48 -26.14
N HIS A 78 -16.39 20.38 -27.10
CA HIS A 78 -16.03 20.02 -28.47
C HIS A 78 -14.71 19.24 -28.57
N GLU A 79 -13.70 19.63 -27.78
CA GLU A 79 -12.41 18.93 -27.79
C GLU A 79 -12.46 17.59 -27.08
N MET A 80 -13.25 17.46 -26.02
CA MET A 80 -13.29 16.24 -25.22
C MET A 80 -14.33 15.23 -25.72
N ASP A 81 -15.38 15.70 -26.38
CA ASP A 81 -16.41 14.86 -26.95
C ASP A 81 -15.79 13.89 -27.97
N ASN A 82 -16.09 12.60 -27.82
CA ASN A 82 -15.50 11.50 -28.59
C ASN A 82 -13.98 11.28 -28.42
N ARG A 83 -13.28 11.97 -27.51
CA ARG A 83 -11.86 11.74 -27.20
C ARG A 83 -11.62 10.99 -25.90
N ILE A 84 -12.67 10.71 -25.13
CA ILE A 84 -12.60 9.96 -23.88
C ILE A 84 -13.18 8.58 -24.08
N PHE A 85 -12.43 7.59 -23.61
CA PHE A 85 -12.80 6.20 -23.74
C PHE A 85 -12.57 5.44 -22.44
N VAL A 86 -13.43 4.46 -22.18
CA VAL A 86 -13.20 3.41 -21.20
C VAL A 86 -12.65 2.16 -21.91
N TYR A 87 -11.60 1.56 -21.37
CA TYR A 87 -11.04 0.30 -21.81
C TYR A 87 -11.28 -0.77 -20.74
N PRO A 88 -12.26 -1.67 -20.91
CA PRO A 88 -12.41 -2.80 -20.03
C PRO A 88 -11.16 -3.68 -20.08
N LEU A 89 -10.74 -4.22 -18.93
CA LEU A 89 -9.64 -5.18 -18.86
C LEU A 89 -10.19 -6.61 -18.96
N SER A 90 -9.85 -7.31 -20.04
CA SER A 90 -10.18 -8.72 -20.29
C SER A 90 -9.13 -9.68 -19.74
N GLU A 91 -9.63 -10.88 -19.43
CA GLU A 91 -8.93 -12.04 -18.89
C GLU A 91 -7.97 -12.73 -19.86
N GLU A 92 -8.02 -12.48 -21.17
CA GLU A 92 -7.32 -13.34 -22.11
C GLU A 92 -5.81 -13.40 -21.89
N LEU A 93 -5.35 -14.61 -21.55
CA LEU A 93 -4.03 -14.92 -21.03
C LEU A 93 -3.00 -15.10 -22.17
N VAL A 94 -2.81 -14.09 -23.02
CA VAL A 94 -1.65 -14.11 -23.92
C VAL A 94 -0.43 -13.61 -23.15
N ARG A 95 0.26 -14.54 -22.46
CA ARG A 95 1.55 -14.33 -21.77
C ARG A 95 1.50 -13.50 -20.48
N GLY A 96 0.43 -13.60 -19.70
CA GLY A 96 0.36 -13.02 -18.34
C GLY A 96 0.22 -11.50 -18.32
N ARG A 97 -0.50 -10.93 -19.30
CA ARG A 97 -0.85 -9.50 -19.32
C ARG A 97 -2.36 -9.38 -19.43
N ALA A 98 -2.93 -8.40 -18.71
CA ALA A 98 -4.31 -7.99 -18.96
C ALA A 98 -4.43 -7.51 -20.41
N ILE A 99 -5.41 -8.02 -21.14
CA ILE A 99 -5.70 -7.52 -22.49
C ILE A 99 -6.77 -6.45 -22.34
N ARG A 100 -6.46 -5.22 -22.76
CA ARG A 100 -7.47 -4.16 -22.89
C ARG A 100 -8.40 -4.54 -24.03
N LEU A 101 -9.70 -4.60 -23.75
CA LEU A 101 -10.73 -4.80 -24.75
C LEU A 101 -10.90 -3.56 -25.63
N ASN A 102 -11.82 -3.67 -26.59
CA ASN A 102 -12.22 -2.54 -27.43
C ASN A 102 -12.62 -1.34 -26.57
N LYS A 103 -12.18 -0.16 -27.03
CA LYS A 103 -12.48 1.11 -26.38
C LYS A 103 -13.98 1.40 -26.46
N ILE A 104 -14.55 1.86 -25.35
CA ILE A 104 -15.95 2.27 -25.24
C ILE A 104 -15.98 3.79 -25.13
N PRO A 105 -16.61 4.51 -26.06
CA PRO A 105 -16.67 5.96 -26.00
C PRO A 105 -17.48 6.43 -24.79
N VAL A 106 -17.08 7.56 -24.25
CA VAL A 106 -17.76 8.22 -23.15
C VAL A 106 -18.31 9.56 -23.65
N THR A 107 -19.58 9.81 -23.38
CA THR A 107 -20.25 11.08 -23.70
C THR A 107 -20.22 11.99 -22.49
N ILE A 108 -19.91 13.27 -22.71
CA ILE A 108 -20.06 14.29 -21.67
C ILE A 108 -21.52 14.73 -21.66
N LYS A 109 -22.20 14.64 -20.51
CA LYS A 109 -23.60 15.12 -20.42
C LYS A 109 -23.68 16.63 -20.38
N GLU A 110 -22.79 17.23 -19.62
CA GLU A 110 -22.69 18.67 -19.43
C GLU A 110 -21.32 19.02 -18.88
N ILE A 111 -20.92 20.27 -19.05
CA ILE A 111 -19.72 20.81 -18.42
C ILE A 111 -20.16 21.93 -17.51
N ARG A 112 -19.93 21.76 -16.22
CA ARG A 112 -20.24 22.76 -15.20
C ARG A 112 -18.95 23.41 -14.77
N LYS A 113 -18.84 24.73 -14.96
CA LYS A 113 -17.77 25.51 -14.35
C LYS A 113 -17.86 25.33 -12.83
N THR A 114 -16.84 24.74 -12.23
CA THR A 114 -16.71 24.71 -10.77
C THR A 114 -15.73 25.81 -10.39
N SER A 115 -16.02 26.53 -9.30
CA SER A 115 -15.07 27.51 -8.80
C SER A 115 -13.74 26.81 -8.50
N ILE A 116 -12.65 27.27 -9.11
CA ILE A 116 -11.34 27.08 -8.49
C ILE A 116 -11.46 27.83 -7.18
N VAL A 117 -11.60 27.10 -6.08
CA VAL A 117 -11.38 27.72 -4.78
C VAL A 117 -9.89 28.01 -4.78
N ARG A 118 -9.52 29.28 -5.01
CA ARG A 118 -8.18 29.76 -4.69
C ARG A 118 -8.11 29.70 -3.17
N ILE A 119 -7.72 28.54 -2.65
CA ILE A 119 -7.72 28.28 -1.22
C ILE A 119 -6.58 29.11 -0.65
N ASP A 120 -6.91 30.27 -0.07
CA ASP A 120 -5.96 30.95 0.79
C ASP A 120 -5.60 30.04 1.98
N LYS A 121 -4.50 30.36 2.65
CA LYS A 121 -4.00 29.59 3.80
C LYS A 121 -5.03 29.46 4.93
N GLN A 122 -6.05 30.30 4.96
CA GLN A 122 -7.09 30.35 5.99
C GLN A 122 -8.25 29.40 5.65
N THR A 123 -8.63 29.33 4.38
CA THR A 123 -9.63 28.41 3.82
C THR A 123 -9.12 26.97 3.80
N TYR A 124 -7.80 26.79 3.63
CA TYR A 124 -7.09 25.51 3.81
C TYR A 124 -7.41 24.86 5.16
N ASN A 125 -7.53 25.69 6.21
CA ASN A 125 -7.79 25.20 7.55
C ASN A 125 -9.21 24.63 7.73
N ASN A 126 -10.13 24.93 6.80
CA ASN A 126 -11.55 24.66 6.94
C ASN A 126 -12.08 23.56 5.99
N ASN A 127 -11.43 23.26 4.86
CA ASN A 127 -11.92 22.25 3.92
C ASN A 127 -10.81 21.60 3.04
N PRO A 128 -10.15 20.52 3.49
CA PRO A 128 -8.94 19.96 2.86
C PRO A 128 -9.16 18.96 1.70
N GLN A 129 -10.39 18.80 1.18
CA GLN A 129 -10.74 17.65 0.32
C GLN A 129 -10.31 17.75 -1.15
N VAL A 130 -9.74 18.87 -1.61
CA VAL A 130 -9.25 18.98 -3.00
C VAL A 130 -7.99 19.85 -3.02
N TYR A 131 -6.85 19.24 -3.31
CA TYR A 131 -5.59 19.96 -3.48
C TYR A 131 -5.18 20.02 -4.95
N LEU A 132 -5.23 21.22 -5.53
CA LEU A 132 -4.37 21.61 -6.63
C LEU A 132 -3.56 22.80 -6.10
N GLU A 133 -2.36 22.54 -5.57
CA GLU A 133 -1.45 23.62 -5.21
C GLU A 133 -0.86 24.18 -6.52
N THR A 134 -1.57 25.13 -7.13
CA THR A 134 -1.30 25.69 -8.46
C THR A 134 0.01 26.45 -8.59
N GLU A 135 0.83 26.54 -7.53
CA GLU A 135 2.08 27.30 -7.59
C GLU A 135 3.36 26.46 -7.56
N LYS A 136 3.36 25.19 -7.13
CA LYS A 136 4.65 24.45 -6.95
C LYS A 136 4.69 22.95 -7.28
N VAL A 137 3.57 22.27 -7.52
CA VAL A 137 3.56 20.79 -7.47
C VAL A 137 3.46 20.06 -8.82
N PHE A 138 3.03 20.67 -9.93
CA PHE A 138 2.87 19.93 -11.22
C PHE A 138 4.07 20.02 -12.18
N PRO A 139 4.54 18.93 -12.83
CA PRO A 139 5.38 18.98 -14.03
C PRO A 139 4.54 19.00 -15.30
N GLY A 140 4.94 19.91 -16.19
CA GLY A 140 4.11 20.52 -17.24
C GLY A 140 4.01 22.01 -16.94
N ARG A 141 5.17 22.68 -16.85
CA ARG A 141 5.27 24.01 -16.24
C ARG A 141 4.59 25.12 -17.04
N GLU A 142 4.29 24.93 -18.34
CA GLU A 142 3.58 25.98 -19.09
C GLU A 142 2.11 25.70 -19.39
N ILE A 143 1.65 24.45 -19.47
CA ILE A 143 0.23 24.16 -19.80
C ILE A 143 -0.69 24.39 -18.59
N TRP A 144 -0.25 24.08 -17.37
CA TRP A 144 -1.11 24.08 -16.19
C TRP A 144 -1.16 25.41 -15.43
N PHE A 145 -0.13 26.27 -15.56
CA PHE A 145 -0.11 27.58 -14.91
C PHE A 145 -1.13 28.58 -15.48
N GLN A 146 -1.76 28.24 -16.62
CA GLN A 146 -2.84 29.03 -17.19
C GLN A 146 -4.23 28.50 -16.87
N ALA A 147 -4.34 27.34 -16.20
CA ALA A 147 -5.62 26.79 -15.79
C ALA A 147 -6.22 27.63 -14.64
N LYS A 148 -6.98 28.67 -14.99
CA LYS A 148 -7.73 29.48 -14.02
C LYS A 148 -9.13 28.92 -13.74
N PHE A 149 -9.56 27.92 -14.48
CA PHE A 149 -10.88 27.30 -14.31
C PHE A 149 -10.79 25.78 -14.20
N LEU A 150 -11.59 25.24 -13.28
CA LEU A 150 -11.89 23.81 -13.18
C LEU A 150 -13.33 23.62 -13.63
N PHE A 151 -13.58 22.51 -14.31
CA PHE A 151 -14.91 22.13 -14.73
C PHE A 151 -15.22 20.73 -14.23
N ARG A 152 -16.46 20.50 -13.83
CA ARG A 152 -17.00 19.17 -13.54
C ARG A 152 -17.75 18.71 -14.76
N ALA A 153 -17.42 17.51 -15.24
CA ALA A 153 -18.10 16.86 -16.35
C ALA A 153 -18.65 15.51 -15.89
N PRO A 154 -19.96 15.37 -15.71
CA PRO A 154 -20.59 14.06 -15.73
C PRO A 154 -20.39 13.41 -17.11
N PHE A 155 -19.86 12.20 -17.05
CA PHE A 155 -19.57 11.30 -18.12
C PHE A 155 -20.59 10.17 -18.11
N GLU A 156 -21.04 9.75 -19.29
CA GLU A 156 -21.91 8.60 -19.51
C GLU A 156 -21.22 7.65 -20.48
N ILE A 157 -21.20 6.36 -20.14
CA ILE A 157 -20.69 5.34 -21.06
C ILE A 157 -21.73 5.14 -22.16
N PHE A 158 -21.46 5.65 -23.36
CA PHE A 158 -22.38 5.58 -24.49
C PHE A 158 -22.06 4.39 -25.38
N ASN A 159 -23.08 3.60 -25.72
CA ASN A 159 -22.92 2.53 -26.69
C ASN A 159 -24.24 1.98 -27.30
N PRO A 160 -24.71 2.53 -28.44
CA PRO A 160 -25.88 2.00 -29.11
C PRO A 160 -25.63 0.68 -29.87
N SER A 161 -24.39 0.15 -29.99
CA SER A 161 -24.13 -0.94 -30.96
C SER A 161 -22.83 -1.78 -30.82
N LEU A 162 -22.04 -1.75 -29.73
CA LEU A 162 -21.04 -2.82 -29.53
C LEU A 162 -21.77 -4.12 -29.21
N ASP A 163 -21.89 -4.94 -30.25
CA ASP A 163 -21.75 -6.38 -30.16
C ASP A 163 -20.36 -6.68 -29.56
N ILE A 164 -20.23 -6.56 -28.24
CA ILE A 164 -19.17 -7.23 -27.47
C ILE A 164 -19.48 -8.69 -27.73
N GLY A 165 -18.86 -9.26 -28.77
CA GLY A 165 -19.38 -10.41 -29.50
C GLY A 165 -20.20 -11.33 -28.63
N THR A 166 -21.47 -11.52 -29.00
CA THR A 166 -22.60 -12.26 -28.40
C THR A 166 -22.36 -13.48 -27.50
N GLU A 167 -21.16 -13.84 -27.09
CA GLU A 167 -20.95 -14.58 -25.86
C GLU A 167 -21.22 -13.61 -24.69
N PRO A 168 -22.42 -13.63 -24.07
CA PRO A 168 -22.57 -13.02 -22.76
C PRO A 168 -21.40 -13.53 -21.93
N LEU A 169 -20.71 -12.63 -21.22
CA LEU A 169 -19.85 -13.01 -20.09
C LEU A 169 -20.58 -14.15 -19.41
N SER A 170 -20.04 -15.36 -19.48
CA SER A 170 -20.82 -16.55 -19.16
C SER A 170 -21.41 -16.38 -17.76
N LYS A 171 -22.49 -17.09 -17.39
CA LYS A 171 -23.01 -17.00 -16.00
C LYS A 171 -21.93 -17.25 -14.92
N LYS A 172 -20.79 -17.83 -15.30
CA LYS A 172 -19.58 -18.01 -14.47
C LYS A 172 -18.63 -16.79 -14.44
N GLU A 173 -18.71 -15.89 -15.42
CA GLU A 173 -17.87 -14.71 -15.64
C GLU A 173 -18.60 -13.38 -15.45
N VAL A 174 -19.89 -13.37 -15.07
CA VAL A 174 -20.57 -12.17 -14.55
C VAL A 174 -19.94 -11.85 -13.19
N ARG A 175 -18.72 -11.30 -13.26
CA ARG A 175 -17.94 -10.85 -12.12
C ARG A 175 -18.71 -9.72 -11.45
N LYS A 176 -18.63 -9.64 -10.12
CA LYS A 176 -19.20 -8.52 -9.35
C LYS A 176 -18.62 -7.17 -9.78
N HIS A 177 -17.43 -7.16 -10.38
CA HIS A 177 -16.64 -5.97 -10.71
C HIS A 177 -15.94 -6.12 -12.07
N VAL A 178 -15.91 -5.05 -12.87
CA VAL A 178 -15.12 -4.91 -14.10
C VAL A 178 -14.19 -3.71 -13.96
N LEU A 179 -12.88 -3.95 -13.99
CA LEU A 179 -11.89 -2.88 -13.98
C LEU A 179 -11.74 -2.28 -15.38
N CYS A 180 -11.72 -0.95 -15.43
CA CYS A 180 -11.79 -0.14 -16.63
C CYS A 180 -10.73 0.96 -16.58
N ASP A 181 -9.93 1.08 -17.64
CA ASP A 181 -9.03 2.23 -17.81
C ASP A 181 -9.81 3.37 -18.50
N LEU A 182 -9.92 4.54 -17.87
CA LEU A 182 -10.38 5.74 -18.58
C LEU A 182 -9.18 6.44 -19.22
N VAL A 183 -9.28 6.71 -20.52
CA VAL A 183 -8.20 7.25 -21.36
C VAL A 183 -8.71 8.44 -22.14
N TYR A 184 -7.92 9.51 -22.14
CA TYR A 184 -8.05 10.64 -23.07
C TYR A 184 -7.07 10.40 -24.22
N ASP A 185 -7.59 10.09 -25.41
CA ASP A 185 -6.78 9.85 -26.61
C ASP A 185 -6.45 11.20 -27.26
N LEU A 186 -5.17 11.45 -27.51
CA LEU A 186 -4.72 12.52 -28.40
C LEU A 186 -4.74 12.06 -29.86
N THR A 187 -4.97 12.98 -30.78
CA THR A 187 -4.83 12.73 -32.23
C THR A 187 -3.36 12.47 -32.61
N GLU A 188 -3.14 11.91 -33.80
CA GLU A 188 -1.78 11.59 -34.28
C GLU A 188 -0.91 12.85 -34.44
N GLU A 189 -1.48 13.97 -34.90
CA GLU A 189 -0.78 15.25 -35.04
C GLU A 189 -0.37 15.82 -33.66
N GLU A 190 -1.29 15.80 -32.69
CA GLU A 190 -1.02 16.25 -31.31
C GLU A 190 0.04 15.38 -30.62
N THR A 191 0.02 14.06 -30.85
CA THR A 191 1.01 13.13 -30.29
C THR A 191 2.41 13.39 -30.85
N PHE A 192 2.50 13.63 -32.17
CA PHE A 192 3.76 13.86 -32.86
C PHE A 192 4.42 15.16 -32.37
N GLU A 193 3.65 16.23 -32.17
CA GLU A 193 4.17 17.53 -31.71
C GLU A 193 4.66 17.53 -30.25
N ILE A 194 4.01 16.80 -29.34
CA ILE A 194 4.46 16.70 -27.93
C ILE A 194 5.82 15.98 -27.82
N ASP A 195 6.06 14.97 -28.65
CA ASP A 195 7.35 14.27 -28.72
C ASP A 195 8.49 15.17 -29.25
N HIS A 196 8.19 16.29 -29.92
CA HIS A 196 9.18 17.25 -30.42
C HIS A 196 9.72 18.22 -29.36
N CYS A 197 9.16 18.25 -28.14
CA CYS A 197 9.68 19.06 -27.05
C CYS A 197 10.92 18.45 -26.33
N ASP A 198 11.34 17.22 -26.64
CA ASP A 198 12.61 16.63 -26.13
C ASP A 198 13.61 16.46 -27.29
N ASP A 199 14.19 17.59 -27.74
CA ASP A 199 15.16 17.71 -28.86
C ASP A 199 16.29 16.67 -28.89
N ASN A 200 16.65 16.11 -27.72
CA ASN A 200 17.68 15.08 -27.60
C ASN A 200 17.20 13.69 -28.04
N TYR A 201 15.90 13.43 -27.96
CA TYR A 201 15.27 12.15 -28.33
C TYR A 201 15.19 11.99 -29.85
N ILE A 202 14.83 13.07 -30.57
CA ILE A 202 14.77 13.11 -32.04
C ILE A 202 16.18 13.03 -32.65
N LYS A 203 17.16 13.78 -32.11
CA LYS A 203 18.56 13.69 -32.57
C LYS A 203 19.13 12.27 -32.44
N TYR A 204 18.66 11.47 -31.48
CA TYR A 204 19.10 10.09 -31.33
C TYR A 204 18.51 9.15 -32.41
N TYR A 205 17.23 9.30 -32.76
CA TYR A 205 16.58 8.44 -33.78
C TYR A 205 16.91 8.87 -35.21
N CYS A 206 16.89 10.18 -35.51
CA CYS A 206 17.26 10.71 -36.83
C CYS A 206 18.71 10.39 -37.20
N LYS A 207 19.64 10.40 -36.23
CA LYS A 207 21.05 10.07 -36.47
C LYS A 207 21.30 8.57 -36.70
N ASN A 208 20.34 7.71 -36.36
CA ASN A 208 20.44 6.26 -36.52
C ASN A 208 19.48 5.69 -37.59
N GLY A 209 18.78 6.54 -38.35
CA GLY A 209 17.92 6.12 -39.47
C GLY A 209 16.74 5.21 -39.07
N ALA A 210 16.37 5.21 -37.79
CA ALA A 210 15.29 4.37 -37.30
C ALA A 210 13.95 5.12 -37.39
N GLU A 211 12.93 4.48 -37.98
CA GLU A 211 11.55 4.97 -37.93
C GLU A 211 11.14 5.18 -36.46
N ILE A 212 10.60 6.36 -36.17
CA ILE A 212 10.07 6.68 -34.85
C ILE A 212 8.89 5.74 -34.59
N PRO A 213 8.90 4.93 -33.52
CA PRO A 213 7.79 4.02 -33.25
C PRO A 213 6.50 4.83 -33.07
N LYS A 214 5.50 4.57 -33.93
CA LYS A 214 4.13 5.10 -33.79
C LYS A 214 3.58 4.73 -32.41
N LYS A 215 3.65 5.64 -31.45
CA LYS A 215 3.18 5.37 -30.09
C LYS A 215 2.30 6.52 -29.63
N ILE A 216 0.99 6.28 -29.68
CA ILE A 216 -0.02 7.15 -29.06
C ILE A 216 0.41 7.42 -27.62
N MET A 217 0.65 8.69 -27.31
CA MET A 217 1.07 9.12 -25.98
C MET A 217 -0.17 9.23 -25.11
N ARG A 218 -0.40 8.22 -24.26
CA ARG A 218 -1.48 8.24 -23.28
C ARG A 218 -1.10 9.18 -22.15
N ILE A 219 -1.90 10.23 -21.96
CA ILE A 219 -1.65 11.24 -20.93
C ILE A 219 -2.04 10.71 -19.54
N ASN A 220 -3.11 9.93 -19.43
CA ASN A 220 -3.62 9.44 -18.15
C ASN A 220 -4.06 7.96 -18.18
N TYR A 221 -3.90 7.28 -17.05
CA TYR A 221 -4.49 5.98 -16.76
C TYR A 221 -5.33 6.15 -15.49
N HIS A 222 -6.63 6.01 -15.62
CA HIS A 222 -7.58 6.11 -14.51
C HIS A 222 -8.26 4.78 -14.28
N SER A 223 -8.39 4.34 -13.04
CA SER A 223 -9.03 3.05 -12.73
C SER A 223 -10.48 3.27 -12.30
N LEU A 224 -11.41 2.90 -13.18
CA LEU A 224 -12.84 2.81 -12.89
C LEU A 224 -13.21 1.38 -12.55
N VAL A 225 -13.98 1.19 -11.49
CA VAL A 225 -14.46 -0.14 -11.11
C VAL A 225 -15.95 -0.17 -11.33
N LEU A 226 -16.38 -0.81 -12.41
CA LEU A 226 -17.80 -0.99 -12.68
C LEU A 226 -18.27 -2.16 -11.82
N SER A 227 -19.07 -1.87 -10.80
CA SER A 227 -19.65 -2.87 -9.92
C SER A 227 -21.09 -3.18 -10.32
N LEU A 228 -21.52 -4.41 -10.10
CA LEU A 228 -22.94 -4.76 -10.17
C LEU A 228 -23.72 -4.20 -8.97
N LYS A 229 -23.06 -3.94 -7.85
CA LYS A 229 -23.64 -3.30 -6.67
C LYS A 229 -23.22 -1.84 -6.63
N LEU A 230 -24.16 -0.93 -6.35
CA LEU A 230 -23.76 0.45 -6.02
C LEU A 230 -22.89 0.44 -4.76
N PRO A 231 -21.88 1.34 -4.64
CA PRO A 231 -21.07 1.45 -3.43
C PRO A 231 -21.92 1.60 -2.17
N GLU A 232 -23.00 2.39 -2.25
CA GLU A 232 -23.96 2.58 -1.16
C GLU A 232 -24.74 1.31 -0.77
N GLN A 233 -24.71 0.27 -1.61
CA GLN A 233 -25.33 -1.03 -1.40
C GLN A 233 -24.29 -2.15 -1.14
N MET A 234 -22.99 -1.83 -1.14
CA MET A 234 -21.93 -2.78 -0.81
C MET A 234 -21.83 -2.97 0.71
N HIS A 235 -22.74 -3.77 1.25
CA HIS A 235 -22.75 -4.16 2.67
C HIS A 235 -21.72 -5.25 3.02
N ASP A 236 -21.31 -6.02 2.00
CA ASP A 236 -20.31 -7.07 2.12
C ASP A 236 -19.16 -6.80 1.15
N PHE A 237 -17.94 -6.80 1.66
CA PHE A 237 -16.74 -6.67 0.84
C PHE A 237 -15.50 -7.18 1.57
N ASN A 238 -14.51 -7.60 0.78
CA ASN A 238 -13.21 -8.05 1.22
C ASN A 238 -12.13 -7.05 0.79
N MET A 239 -11.29 -6.62 1.72
CA MET A 239 -10.14 -5.78 1.41
C MET A 239 -8.85 -6.34 1.98
N TRP A 240 -7.75 -6.12 1.26
CA TRP A 240 -6.41 -6.44 1.76
C TRP A 240 -5.66 -5.18 2.13
N HIS A 241 -5.09 -5.13 3.33
CA HIS A 241 -4.26 -4.03 3.80
C HIS A 241 -2.78 -4.40 3.75
N ALA A 242 -1.96 -3.62 3.05
CA ALA A 242 -0.51 -3.76 3.03
C ALA A 242 0.18 -2.41 3.24
N THR A 243 1.44 -2.44 3.65
CA THR A 243 2.21 -1.24 4.02
C THR A 243 3.70 -1.50 3.89
N ASP A 244 4.51 -0.44 3.90
CA ASP A 244 5.96 -0.51 4.00
C ASP A 244 6.56 -1.37 2.89
N LEU A 245 6.23 -1.02 1.65
CA LEU A 245 6.67 -1.73 0.44
C LEU A 245 8.15 -1.43 0.13
N HIS A 246 8.60 -0.21 0.41
CA HIS A 246 9.94 0.31 0.14
C HIS A 246 10.45 0.01 -1.27
N ILE A 247 9.60 0.26 -2.27
CA ILE A 247 9.96 0.02 -3.67
C ILE A 247 11.08 0.96 -4.10
N ALA A 248 12.09 0.37 -4.74
CA ALA A 248 13.19 1.13 -5.29
C ALA A 248 13.86 0.44 -6.47
N ALA A 249 14.36 1.23 -7.42
CA ALA A 249 15.14 0.74 -8.56
C ALA A 249 16.38 -0.07 -8.14
N ARG A 250 16.89 0.18 -6.92
CA ARG A 250 18.07 -0.51 -6.39
C ARG A 250 17.77 -1.94 -5.96
N ASN A 251 16.55 -2.25 -5.54
CA ASN A 251 16.19 -3.57 -5.01
C ASN A 251 16.38 -4.66 -6.10
N ASP A 252 16.00 -4.37 -7.35
CA ASP A 252 16.24 -5.27 -8.49
C ASP A 252 17.72 -5.35 -8.94
N LYS A 253 18.59 -4.43 -8.47
CA LYS A 253 20.00 -4.31 -8.89
C LYS A 253 20.98 -4.87 -7.86
N ILE A 254 20.68 -4.74 -6.56
CA ILE A 254 21.59 -5.10 -5.47
C ILE A 254 21.97 -6.58 -5.54
N PRO A 255 21.01 -7.54 -5.52
CA PRO A 255 21.36 -8.96 -5.55
C PRO A 255 22.19 -9.31 -6.80
N HIS A 256 21.72 -8.90 -7.98
CA HIS A 256 22.41 -9.17 -9.24
C HIS A 256 23.87 -8.65 -9.25
N SER A 257 24.09 -7.43 -8.76
CA SER A 257 25.41 -6.80 -8.74
C SER A 257 26.37 -7.51 -7.79
N ILE A 258 25.87 -7.93 -6.62
CA ILE A 258 26.63 -8.67 -5.62
C ILE A 258 26.99 -10.06 -6.19
N PHE A 259 26.02 -10.81 -6.70
CA PHE A 259 26.26 -12.14 -7.29
C PHE A 259 27.29 -12.10 -8.42
N LYS A 260 27.16 -11.12 -9.34
CA LYS A 260 28.12 -10.94 -10.43
C LYS A 260 29.56 -10.71 -9.94
N ARG A 261 29.73 -9.97 -8.83
CA ARG A 261 31.05 -9.67 -8.25
C ARG A 261 31.60 -10.82 -7.42
N MET A 262 30.78 -11.52 -6.65
CA MET A 262 31.17 -12.76 -5.97
C MET A 262 31.67 -13.80 -6.99
N LYS A 263 30.95 -13.94 -8.11
CA LYS A 263 31.35 -14.77 -9.25
C LYS A 263 32.72 -14.41 -9.80
N LYS A 264 32.96 -13.13 -10.05
CA LYS A 264 34.25 -12.65 -10.56
C LYS A 264 35.41 -12.90 -9.58
N LYS A 265 35.14 -12.93 -8.28
CA LYS A 265 36.13 -13.20 -7.22
C LYS A 265 36.39 -14.69 -6.96
N GLY A 266 35.74 -15.61 -7.69
CA GLY A 266 35.94 -17.05 -7.51
C GLY A 266 35.37 -17.62 -6.21
N MET A 267 34.52 -16.88 -5.49
CA MET A 267 34.04 -17.28 -4.15
C MET A 267 33.02 -18.46 -4.17
N ARG A 268 32.56 -18.92 -5.34
CA ARG A 268 31.30 -19.66 -5.46
C ARG A 268 31.37 -21.17 -5.19
N GLU A 269 32.48 -21.85 -5.41
CA GLU A 269 32.44 -23.32 -5.50
C GLU A 269 32.32 -24.01 -4.13
N LYS A 270 33.08 -23.55 -3.12
CA LYS A 270 33.01 -24.09 -1.75
C LYS A 270 31.77 -23.63 -0.98
N ASP A 271 31.24 -22.45 -1.29
CA ASP A 271 30.07 -21.88 -0.61
C ASP A 271 28.74 -22.47 -1.16
N LEU A 272 28.69 -22.85 -2.44
CA LEU A 272 27.53 -23.53 -3.03
C LEU A 272 27.29 -24.92 -2.43
N GLU A 273 28.36 -25.67 -2.15
CA GLU A 273 28.26 -27.06 -1.66
C GLU A 273 27.73 -27.10 -0.22
N LYS A 274 28.30 -26.27 0.66
CA LYS A 274 27.77 -26.02 2.02
C LYS A 274 26.32 -25.51 1.98
N GLY A 275 26.01 -24.69 0.99
CA GLY A 275 24.67 -24.18 0.75
C GLY A 275 23.63 -25.23 0.43
N LYS A 276 23.94 -26.12 -0.51
CA LYS A 276 23.06 -27.24 -0.88
C LYS A 276 22.79 -28.15 0.31
N GLU A 277 23.80 -28.42 1.13
CA GLU A 277 23.64 -29.20 2.36
C GLU A 277 22.71 -28.52 3.36
N ALA A 278 22.89 -27.22 3.60
CA ALA A 278 22.03 -26.44 4.49
C ALA A 278 20.57 -26.36 4.00
N VAL A 279 20.37 -26.17 2.69
CA VAL A 279 19.02 -26.15 2.07
C VAL A 279 18.37 -27.52 2.17
N ASN A 280 19.09 -28.61 1.89
CA ASN A 280 18.55 -29.97 2.03
C ASN A 280 18.22 -30.31 3.48
N LYS A 281 18.96 -29.76 4.46
CA LYS A 281 18.66 -29.91 5.89
C LYS A 281 17.41 -29.12 6.26
N PHE A 282 17.28 -27.88 5.77
CA PHE A 282 16.10 -27.03 5.98
C PHE A 282 14.83 -27.61 5.33
N GLN A 283 14.93 -28.12 4.10
CA GLN A 283 13.83 -28.80 3.41
C GLN A 283 13.41 -30.06 4.18
N ARG A 284 14.36 -30.87 4.66
CA ARG A 284 14.04 -32.03 5.51
C ARG A 284 13.34 -31.61 6.79
N PHE A 285 13.80 -30.55 7.45
CA PHE A 285 13.15 -30.00 8.65
C PHE A 285 11.71 -29.58 8.36
N LEU A 286 11.48 -28.76 7.33
CA LEU A 286 10.13 -28.34 6.94
C LEU A 286 9.24 -29.56 6.64
N MET A 287 9.74 -30.54 5.90
CA MET A 287 8.99 -31.74 5.53
C MET A 287 8.66 -32.64 6.74
N THR A 288 9.54 -32.71 7.75
CA THR A 288 9.26 -33.46 8.98
C THR A 288 8.23 -32.77 9.88
N SER A 289 8.03 -31.46 9.73
CA SER A 289 7.02 -30.70 10.48
C SER A 289 5.61 -30.81 9.88
N TYR A 290 5.42 -31.44 8.71
CA TYR A 290 4.11 -31.63 8.07
C TYR A 290 3.74 -33.12 8.01
N SER A 291 2.82 -33.56 8.87
CA SER A 291 2.57 -34.97 9.19
C SER A 291 1.61 -35.74 8.26
N SER A 292 1.40 -35.37 7.00
CA SER A 292 0.61 -36.22 6.09
C SER A 292 1.14 -36.32 4.66
N ASP A 293 1.37 -37.57 4.23
CA ASP A 293 1.87 -37.95 2.91
C ASP A 293 0.96 -37.48 1.75
N GLU A 294 -0.33 -37.26 2.01
CA GLU A 294 -1.27 -36.73 1.00
C GLU A 294 -1.06 -35.25 0.68
N LYS A 295 -0.75 -34.42 1.69
CA LYS A 295 -0.41 -33.01 1.49
C LYS A 295 0.88 -32.87 0.67
N ILE A 296 1.87 -33.72 0.96
CA ILE A 296 3.13 -33.82 0.20
C ILE A 296 2.87 -34.19 -1.27
N LYS A 297 1.94 -35.11 -1.55
CA LYS A 297 1.55 -35.46 -2.93
C LYS A 297 0.88 -34.30 -3.67
N SER A 298 0.02 -33.51 -3.02
CA SER A 298 -0.63 -32.35 -3.65
C SER A 298 0.37 -31.22 -3.99
N ILE A 299 1.33 -30.98 -3.09
CA ILE A 299 2.41 -30.01 -3.31
C ILE A 299 3.31 -30.48 -4.46
N ASN A 300 3.67 -31.77 -4.49
CA ASN A 300 4.45 -32.35 -5.59
C ASN A 300 3.70 -32.35 -6.93
N ALA A 301 2.37 -32.44 -6.95
CA ALA A 301 1.57 -32.32 -8.16
C ALA A 301 1.55 -30.86 -8.69
N ARG A 302 1.46 -29.87 -7.80
CA ARG A 302 1.58 -28.44 -8.14
C ARG A 302 3.00 -28.06 -8.59
N ILE A 303 4.05 -28.70 -8.04
CA ILE A 303 5.45 -28.54 -8.46
C ILE A 303 5.69 -29.01 -9.91
N LYS A 304 4.88 -29.95 -10.43
CA LYS A 304 4.98 -30.43 -11.81
C LYS A 304 4.29 -29.51 -12.84
N ASP A 305 3.44 -28.58 -12.44
CA ASP A 305 2.89 -27.56 -13.34
C ASP A 305 3.93 -26.44 -13.46
N ASP A 306 4.59 -26.36 -14.63
CA ASP A 306 5.85 -25.67 -14.95
C ASP A 306 5.92 -24.14 -14.69
N ARG A 307 4.97 -23.57 -13.95
CA ARG A 307 4.74 -22.13 -13.88
C ARG A 307 5.16 -21.48 -12.55
N CYS A 308 5.30 -22.20 -11.45
CA CYS A 308 5.75 -21.64 -10.16
C CYS A 308 6.21 -22.74 -9.17
N PHE A 309 7.45 -22.65 -8.67
CA PHE A 309 7.89 -23.27 -7.40
C PHE A 309 7.28 -22.52 -6.20
N ALA A 310 5.96 -22.53 -6.07
CA ALA A 310 5.29 -22.00 -4.89
C ALA A 310 4.97 -23.16 -3.94
N PHE A 311 5.39 -23.04 -2.67
CA PHE A 311 4.73 -23.78 -1.61
C PHE A 311 3.38 -23.11 -1.40
N SER A 312 2.31 -23.65 -1.98
CA SER A 312 0.94 -23.26 -1.62
C SER A 312 0.51 -24.08 -0.42
N ILE A 313 0.34 -23.45 0.73
CA ILE A 313 -0.42 -24.03 1.84
C ILE A 313 -1.83 -23.45 1.69
N THR A 314 -2.72 -24.20 1.04
CA THR A 314 -4.15 -23.84 0.95
C THR A 314 -4.95 -25.07 1.34
N ASP A 315 -5.63 -24.98 2.49
CA ASP A 315 -7.00 -25.45 2.78
C ASP A 315 -7.18 -25.87 4.26
N ASP A 316 -8.21 -25.26 4.88
CA ASP A 316 -9.04 -25.41 6.10
C ASP A 316 -8.52 -26.05 7.40
N GLU A 317 -7.37 -26.71 7.37
CA GLU A 317 -6.67 -27.19 8.55
C GLU A 317 -5.18 -26.91 8.34
N THR A 318 -4.79 -25.64 8.48
CA THR A 318 -3.44 -25.35 8.94
C THR A 318 -3.31 -25.94 10.34
N PRO A 319 -2.43 -26.93 10.59
CA PRO A 319 -1.81 -26.96 11.90
C PRO A 319 -1.04 -25.64 11.94
N TYR A 320 -1.63 -24.64 12.59
CA TYR A 320 -0.85 -23.54 13.10
C TYR A 320 0.28 -24.21 13.87
N ILE A 321 1.52 -23.83 13.57
CA ILE A 321 2.61 -24.17 14.46
C ILE A 321 2.20 -23.51 15.78
N HIS A 322 1.70 -24.32 16.72
CA HIS A 322 1.03 -23.83 17.92
C HIS A 322 1.98 -23.04 18.80
N ASP A 323 3.28 -23.19 18.56
CA ASP A 323 4.31 -22.38 19.16
C ASP A 323 5.46 -22.16 18.16
N PRO A 324 5.78 -20.92 17.75
CA PRO A 324 7.03 -20.64 17.05
C PRO A 324 8.22 -21.29 17.76
N GLU A 325 8.19 -21.46 19.09
CA GLU A 325 9.25 -22.11 19.86
C GLU A 325 9.71 -23.51 19.39
N ASP A 326 8.91 -24.24 18.58
CA ASP A 326 9.27 -25.55 18.02
C ASP A 326 10.17 -25.51 16.75
N ILE A 327 10.36 -24.33 16.15
CA ILE A 327 11.45 -24.12 15.19
C ILE A 327 12.71 -23.92 16.02
N PRO A 328 13.86 -24.54 15.73
CA PRO A 328 15.09 -24.26 16.48
C PRO A 328 15.54 -22.81 16.22
N TYR A 329 14.96 -21.87 16.98
CA TYR A 329 15.19 -20.42 16.98
C TYR A 329 16.57 -20.06 17.56
N SER A 330 17.33 -21.03 18.08
CA SER A 330 18.56 -20.78 18.84
C SER A 330 19.83 -20.60 18.01
N ASP A 331 19.78 -20.75 16.68
CA ASP A 331 20.93 -20.45 15.83
C ASP A 331 20.58 -19.37 14.80
N ASP A 332 20.50 -18.11 15.26
CA ASP A 332 20.47 -16.92 14.39
C ASP A 332 21.60 -16.96 13.33
N ASN A 333 22.68 -17.72 13.57
CA ASN A 333 23.72 -17.93 12.56
C ASN A 333 23.29 -18.86 11.42
N PHE A 334 22.27 -19.73 11.58
CA PHE A 334 21.84 -20.64 10.52
C PHE A 334 21.38 -19.90 9.27
N TYR A 335 20.59 -18.83 9.44
CA TYR A 335 20.17 -18.00 8.31
C TYR A 335 21.36 -17.40 7.57
N TRP A 336 22.37 -16.90 8.31
CA TRP A 336 23.59 -16.34 7.73
C TRP A 336 24.54 -17.38 7.14
N LYS A 337 24.38 -18.66 7.51
CA LYS A 337 25.07 -19.80 6.88
C LYS A 337 24.46 -20.18 5.52
N LEU A 338 23.25 -19.72 5.19
CA LEU A 338 22.68 -19.93 3.86
C LEU A 338 23.45 -19.14 2.80
N PRO A 339 23.61 -19.69 1.58
CA PRO A 339 24.18 -18.94 0.47
C PRO A 339 23.34 -17.72 0.17
N VAL A 340 24.00 -16.66 -0.30
CA VAL A 340 23.38 -15.38 -0.59
C VAL A 340 22.18 -15.53 -1.53
N GLU A 341 22.20 -16.50 -2.45
CA GLU A 341 21.12 -16.80 -3.39
C GLU A 341 19.81 -17.22 -2.72
N TYR A 342 19.85 -17.72 -1.49
CA TYR A 342 18.70 -18.21 -0.72
C TYR A 342 18.22 -17.21 0.32
N ARG A 343 19.09 -16.32 0.78
CA ARG A 343 18.74 -15.29 1.78
C ARG A 343 18.56 -13.89 1.21
N ALA A 344 19.14 -13.59 0.05
CA ALA A 344 19.01 -12.27 -0.58
C ALA A 344 17.54 -11.94 -0.85
N GLN A 345 17.11 -10.79 -0.36
CA GLN A 345 15.75 -10.30 -0.50
C GLN A 345 15.66 -9.24 -1.59
N ASN A 346 14.55 -9.25 -2.32
CA ASN A 346 14.20 -8.19 -3.25
C ASN A 346 12.77 -7.71 -2.95
N PHE A 347 12.64 -6.55 -2.32
CA PHE A 347 11.32 -6.02 -1.92
C PHE A 347 10.40 -5.76 -3.12
N ASN A 348 10.97 -5.48 -4.30
CA ASN A 348 10.17 -5.36 -5.51
C ASN A 348 9.54 -6.71 -5.91
N ASN A 349 10.20 -7.84 -5.64
CA ASN A 349 9.62 -9.16 -5.83
C ASN A 349 8.50 -9.46 -4.82
N ASN A 350 8.57 -8.93 -3.60
CA ASN A 350 7.49 -9.10 -2.62
C ASN A 350 6.21 -8.45 -3.14
N LEU A 351 6.30 -7.22 -3.68
CA LEU A 351 5.16 -6.58 -4.31
C LEU A 351 4.67 -7.34 -5.54
N ARG A 352 5.57 -7.87 -6.38
CA ARG A 352 5.15 -8.73 -7.51
C ARG A 352 4.41 -9.98 -7.04
N MET A 353 4.89 -10.64 -5.98
CA MET A 353 4.22 -11.80 -5.38
C MET A 353 2.87 -11.45 -4.78
N PHE A 354 2.79 -10.31 -4.10
CA PHE A 354 1.52 -9.77 -3.59
C PHE A 354 0.53 -9.51 -4.72
N ILE A 355 0.97 -8.93 -5.84
CA ILE A 355 0.13 -8.72 -7.03
C ILE A 355 -0.39 -10.06 -7.56
N TYR A 356 0.45 -11.09 -7.68
CA TYR A 356 0.00 -12.43 -8.09
C TYR A 356 -1.11 -12.97 -7.19
N GLN A 357 -0.90 -12.94 -5.87
CA GLN A 357 -1.89 -13.44 -4.92
C GLN A 357 -3.17 -12.60 -4.91
N ALA A 358 -3.04 -11.28 -5.02
CA ALA A 358 -4.20 -10.38 -5.06
C ALA A 358 -5.00 -10.59 -6.34
N ASN A 359 -4.35 -10.73 -7.49
CA ASN A 359 -5.00 -11.03 -8.76
C ASN A 359 -5.73 -12.37 -8.72
N ASP A 360 -5.11 -13.39 -8.12
CA ASP A 360 -5.70 -14.71 -7.94
C ASP A 360 -6.93 -14.67 -7.00
N ALA A 361 -6.83 -13.98 -5.86
CA ALA A 361 -7.96 -13.79 -4.95
C ALA A 361 -9.10 -12.97 -5.59
N TYR A 362 -8.77 -11.92 -6.35
CA TYR A 362 -9.75 -11.13 -7.10
C TYR A 362 -10.46 -11.96 -8.16
N LYS A 363 -9.72 -12.81 -8.91
CA LYS A 363 -10.29 -13.75 -9.89
C LYS A 363 -11.26 -14.74 -9.25
N ARG A 364 -11.04 -15.12 -7.98
CA ARG A 364 -11.97 -15.97 -7.20
C ARG A 364 -13.12 -15.21 -6.54
N GLY A 365 -13.15 -13.88 -6.63
CA GLY A 365 -14.14 -13.04 -5.94
C GLY A 365 -13.94 -12.94 -4.43
N GLU A 366 -12.73 -13.24 -3.94
CA GLU A 366 -12.33 -13.19 -2.53
C GLU A 366 -11.72 -11.84 -2.12
N LEU A 367 -11.53 -10.94 -3.07
CA LEU A 367 -10.91 -9.62 -2.87
C LEU A 367 -11.60 -8.59 -3.74
N ASP A 368 -12.08 -7.49 -3.15
CA ASP A 368 -12.73 -6.39 -3.86
C ASP A 368 -11.78 -5.22 -4.11
N PHE A 369 -10.95 -4.86 -3.13
CA PHE A 369 -9.92 -3.82 -3.27
C PHE A 369 -8.77 -3.95 -2.26
N ILE A 370 -7.67 -3.23 -2.51
CA ILE A 370 -6.49 -3.17 -1.65
C ILE A 370 -6.40 -1.80 -1.00
N VAL A 371 -5.90 -1.75 0.24
CA VAL A 371 -5.51 -0.54 0.96
C VAL A 371 -4.00 -0.56 1.19
N LEU A 372 -3.28 0.45 0.69
CA LEU A 372 -1.84 0.63 0.89
C LEU A 372 -1.53 1.84 1.78
N THR A 373 -1.04 1.63 3.01
CA THR A 373 -0.83 2.72 3.98
C THR A 373 0.61 3.19 4.07
N GLY A 374 1.17 3.69 2.98
CA GLY A 374 2.44 4.41 2.98
C GLY A 374 3.70 3.56 2.93
N ASP A 375 4.82 4.27 2.84
CA ASP A 375 6.15 3.74 2.52
C ASP A 375 6.12 2.89 1.26
N LEU A 376 5.42 3.42 0.25
CA LEU A 376 5.24 2.78 -1.05
C LEU A 376 6.57 2.71 -1.79
N VAL A 377 7.33 3.80 -1.77
CA VAL A 377 8.70 3.88 -2.26
C VAL A 377 9.66 4.15 -1.11
N ASP A 378 10.87 3.60 -1.20
CA ASP A 378 11.85 3.75 -0.12
C ASP A 378 12.42 5.17 -0.02
N PHE A 379 12.50 5.85 -1.16
CA PHE A 379 12.94 7.23 -1.36
C PHE A 379 12.66 7.60 -2.81
N VAL A 380 12.67 8.88 -3.15
CA VAL A 380 12.16 9.31 -4.45
C VAL A 380 13.23 9.40 -5.53
N SER A 381 14.41 9.97 -5.26
CA SER A 381 15.45 10.17 -6.29
C SER A 381 16.70 9.30 -6.06
N PRO A 382 16.98 8.34 -6.95
CA PRO A 382 18.24 7.57 -6.92
C PRO A 382 19.44 8.35 -7.44
N ARG A 383 19.26 9.56 -7.98
CA ARG A 383 20.34 10.38 -8.56
C ARG A 383 20.45 11.74 -7.87
N ARG A 384 21.67 12.28 -7.83
CA ARG A 384 22.00 13.64 -7.33
C ARG A 384 21.57 14.75 -8.30
N PHE A 385 20.40 14.65 -8.91
CA PHE A 385 19.95 15.66 -9.86
C PHE A 385 19.45 16.91 -9.14
N ARG A 386 19.75 18.08 -9.73
CA ARG A 386 19.23 19.38 -9.30
C ARG A 386 17.72 19.50 -9.54
N SER A 387 17.19 18.78 -10.53
CA SER A 387 15.76 18.71 -10.89
C SER A 387 15.19 17.32 -10.62
N TYR A 388 13.99 17.26 -10.04
CA TYR A 388 13.22 16.03 -9.90
C TYR A 388 12.59 15.65 -11.24
N GLU A 389 12.89 14.45 -11.73
CA GLU A 389 12.31 13.88 -12.96
C GLU A 389 11.62 12.54 -12.65
N PHE A 390 10.32 12.47 -12.92
CA PHE A 390 9.50 11.29 -12.64
C PHE A 390 10.07 10.01 -13.26
N LYS A 391 10.52 10.07 -14.52
CA LYS A 391 11.08 8.94 -15.28
C LYS A 391 12.26 8.22 -14.60
N TYR A 392 12.96 8.91 -13.71
CA TYR A 392 14.09 8.35 -12.96
C TYR A 392 13.79 8.13 -11.48
N SER A 393 12.57 8.42 -11.03
CA SER A 393 12.16 8.29 -9.63
C SER A 393 11.72 6.87 -9.29
N ASN A 394 11.72 6.52 -8.01
CA ASN A 394 11.17 5.22 -7.58
C ASN A 394 9.64 5.17 -7.69
N TRP A 395 8.95 6.31 -7.80
CA TRP A 395 7.52 6.32 -8.15
C TRP A 395 7.26 5.68 -9.51
N LYS A 396 8.15 5.91 -10.47
CA LYS A 396 8.09 5.25 -11.78
C LYS A 396 8.31 3.74 -11.66
N VAL A 397 9.19 3.30 -10.75
CA VAL A 397 9.43 1.87 -10.51
C VAL A 397 8.21 1.22 -9.88
N PHE A 398 7.62 1.86 -8.87
CA PHE A 398 6.37 1.41 -8.24
C PHE A 398 5.25 1.29 -9.28
N LEU A 399 5.02 2.34 -10.05
CA LEU A 399 4.03 2.34 -11.12
C LEU A 399 4.31 1.26 -12.18
N ASP A 400 5.57 1.07 -12.58
CA ASP A 400 5.93 0.03 -13.55
C ASP A 400 5.70 -1.39 -13.05
N ILE A 401 5.87 -1.63 -11.74
CA ILE A 401 5.54 -2.92 -11.11
C ILE A 401 4.04 -3.14 -11.13
N LEU A 402 3.25 -2.15 -10.69
CA LEU A 402 1.78 -2.25 -10.71
C LEU A 402 1.23 -2.49 -12.11
N LEU A 403 1.79 -1.81 -13.12
CA LEU A 403 1.38 -1.94 -14.53
C LEU A 403 1.97 -3.17 -15.25
N GLY A 404 2.58 -4.10 -14.51
CA GLY A 404 3.14 -5.33 -15.11
C GLY A 404 4.19 -5.07 -16.19
N LYS A 405 4.90 -3.92 -16.15
CA LYS A 405 5.81 -3.56 -17.24
C LYS A 405 7.03 -4.50 -17.27
N PRO A 406 7.47 -4.91 -18.47
CA PRO A 406 8.63 -5.78 -18.60
C PRO A 406 9.87 -5.10 -18.04
N ILE A 407 10.65 -5.86 -17.28
CA ILE A 407 11.88 -5.37 -16.66
C ILE A 407 12.96 -5.36 -17.74
N LYS A 408 13.50 -4.18 -18.05
CA LYS A 408 14.48 -3.99 -19.15
C LYS A 408 15.77 -4.81 -18.99
N ASN A 409 16.07 -5.26 -17.77
CA ASN A 409 17.23 -6.09 -17.50
C ASN A 409 16.75 -7.48 -17.14
N GLU A 410 17.11 -8.48 -17.93
CA GLU A 410 16.91 -9.91 -17.64
C GLU A 410 17.83 -10.38 -16.50
N ASN A 411 17.78 -9.70 -15.36
CA ASN A 411 18.49 -10.14 -14.17
C ASN A 411 17.85 -11.47 -13.72
N ALA A 412 18.67 -12.49 -13.54
CA ALA A 412 18.26 -13.73 -12.89
C ALA A 412 17.56 -13.43 -11.55
N GLY A 413 16.53 -14.19 -11.19
CA GLY A 413 15.80 -14.08 -9.91
C GLY A 413 14.69 -13.03 -9.83
N LEU A 414 14.39 -12.32 -10.92
CA LEU A 414 13.22 -11.44 -10.98
C LEU A 414 11.96 -12.25 -11.29
N LEU A 415 10.90 -12.03 -10.51
CA LEU A 415 9.58 -12.60 -10.83
C LEU A 415 9.06 -11.97 -12.12
N GLN A 416 8.33 -12.76 -12.90
CA GLN A 416 7.62 -12.21 -14.05
C GLN A 416 6.70 -11.08 -13.56
N PRO A 417 6.58 -9.97 -14.29
CA PRO A 417 5.63 -8.93 -13.93
C PRO A 417 4.22 -9.32 -14.38
N GLU A 418 3.22 -9.10 -13.52
CA GLU A 418 1.79 -9.12 -13.86
C GLU A 418 1.22 -7.73 -13.55
N GLU A 419 0.27 -7.26 -14.35
CA GLU A 419 -0.48 -6.04 -14.07
C GLU A 419 -1.47 -6.31 -12.92
N ILE A 420 -1.54 -5.40 -11.95
CA ILE A 420 -2.52 -5.50 -10.87
C ILE A 420 -3.93 -5.31 -11.46
N LEU A 421 -4.83 -6.23 -11.13
CA LEU A 421 -6.24 -6.23 -11.58
C LEU A 421 -7.17 -5.70 -10.49
N VAL A 422 -6.62 -5.45 -9.30
CA VAL A 422 -7.37 -5.11 -8.10
C VAL A 422 -7.30 -3.60 -7.88
N PRO A 423 -8.43 -2.94 -7.61
CA PRO A 423 -8.46 -1.53 -7.26
C PRO A 423 -7.64 -1.24 -5.99
N ILE A 424 -6.94 -0.10 -5.94
CA ILE A 424 -6.06 0.26 -4.81
C ILE A 424 -6.46 1.61 -4.21
N TYR A 425 -6.73 1.66 -2.91
CA TYR A 425 -6.71 2.89 -2.12
C TYR A 425 -5.34 3.06 -1.49
N SER A 426 -4.73 4.25 -1.57
CA SER A 426 -3.39 4.45 -1.00
C SER A 426 -3.22 5.74 -0.23
N LEU A 427 -2.24 5.75 0.68
CA LEU A 427 -1.67 6.92 1.35
C LEU A 427 -0.15 6.88 1.22
N PRO A 428 0.54 8.04 1.29
CA PRO A 428 1.99 8.05 1.46
C PRO A 428 2.39 7.79 2.92
N GLY A 429 3.63 7.33 3.09
CA GLY A 429 4.33 7.23 4.36
C GLY A 429 5.54 8.16 4.42
N ASN A 430 6.26 8.15 5.53
CA ASN A 430 7.37 9.08 5.74
C ASN A 430 8.52 8.89 4.73
N HIS A 431 8.81 7.66 4.28
CA HIS A 431 9.81 7.41 3.25
C HIS A 431 9.42 7.95 1.87
N ASP A 432 8.12 8.04 1.57
CA ASP A 432 7.61 8.60 0.31
C ASP A 432 7.94 10.09 0.16
N TYR A 433 8.12 10.79 1.28
CA TYR A 433 8.58 12.17 1.32
C TYR A 433 10.10 12.31 1.19
N ARG A 434 10.90 11.23 1.20
CA ARG A 434 12.37 11.34 1.24
C ARG A 434 12.97 11.52 -0.15
N GLY A 435 13.90 12.46 -0.25
CA GLY A 435 14.62 12.70 -1.49
C GLY A 435 15.69 11.64 -1.81
N HIS A 436 16.27 11.02 -0.78
CA HIS A 436 17.50 10.26 -0.88
C HIS A 436 17.43 8.95 -0.11
N SER A 437 18.22 7.98 -0.57
CA SER A 437 18.30 6.66 0.06
C SER A 437 19.26 6.64 1.24
N TYR A 438 19.03 5.76 2.20
CA TYR A 438 20.10 5.31 3.09
C TYR A 438 21.22 4.62 2.30
N PRO A 439 22.47 4.67 2.78
CA PRO A 439 23.52 3.78 2.26
C PRO A 439 23.05 2.33 2.33
N PRO A 440 23.28 1.48 1.31
CA PRO A 440 22.87 0.06 1.38
C PRO A 440 23.50 -0.74 2.54
N THR A 441 24.60 -0.24 3.10
CA THR A 441 25.21 -0.78 4.33
C THR A 441 24.36 -0.52 5.57
N PHE A 442 23.42 0.43 5.53
CA PHE A 442 22.36 0.57 6.52
C PHE A 442 21.18 -0.30 6.08
N GLY A 443 20.97 -1.43 6.76
CA GLY A 443 19.91 -2.38 6.42
C GLY A 443 20.33 -3.48 5.46
N ASN A 444 21.63 -3.74 5.30
CA ASN A 444 22.15 -4.89 4.55
C ASN A 444 21.53 -6.21 5.04
N GLU A 445 21.32 -6.35 6.35
CA GLU A 445 20.70 -7.53 6.93
C GLU A 445 19.26 -7.72 6.44
N MET A 446 18.50 -6.64 6.29
CA MET A 446 17.12 -6.68 5.78
C MET A 446 17.05 -7.13 4.32
N LEU A 447 18.11 -6.85 3.57
CA LEU A 447 18.27 -7.33 2.20
C LEU A 447 18.86 -8.75 2.14
N GLY A 448 19.13 -9.36 3.29
CA GLY A 448 19.73 -10.69 3.39
C GLY A 448 21.20 -10.73 2.96
N PHE A 449 21.97 -9.67 3.20
CA PHE A 449 23.41 -9.59 2.92
C PHE A 449 24.22 -9.28 4.18
N THR A 450 25.41 -9.86 4.29
CA THR A 450 26.40 -9.45 5.29
C THR A 450 27.02 -8.09 4.92
N ASN A 451 27.67 -7.45 5.88
CA ASN A 451 28.38 -6.19 5.62
C ASN A 451 29.46 -6.34 4.54
N GLU A 452 30.19 -7.46 4.53
CA GLU A 452 31.24 -7.73 3.54
C GLU A 452 30.68 -7.95 2.13
N GLU A 453 29.54 -8.63 2.02
CA GLU A 453 28.85 -8.79 0.73
C GLU A 453 28.32 -7.46 0.22
N MET A 454 27.74 -6.63 1.10
CA MET A 454 27.18 -5.35 0.70
C MET A 454 28.25 -4.36 0.23
N LYS A 455 29.49 -4.47 0.72
CA LYS A 455 30.65 -3.72 0.17
C LYS A 455 30.92 -4.03 -1.29
N LEU A 456 30.45 -5.18 -1.80
CA LEU A 456 30.53 -5.48 -3.23
C LEU A 456 29.55 -4.63 -4.04
N TYR A 457 28.50 -4.06 -3.46
CA TYR A 457 27.60 -3.17 -4.20
C TYR A 457 28.20 -1.76 -4.35
N PRO A 458 28.31 -1.22 -5.58
CA PRO A 458 28.83 0.12 -5.78
C PRO A 458 27.80 1.17 -5.37
N SER A 459 27.86 1.67 -4.14
CA SER A 459 27.02 2.77 -3.66
C SER A 459 27.82 4.04 -3.40
N SER A 460 27.25 5.20 -3.71
CA SER A 460 27.81 6.48 -3.30
C SER A 460 27.77 6.63 -1.78
N ARG A 461 28.81 7.24 -1.19
CA ARG A 461 28.85 7.65 0.22
C ARG A 461 27.87 8.81 0.49
N LEU A 462 26.57 8.52 0.54
CA LEU A 462 25.58 9.45 1.07
C LEU A 462 25.64 9.41 2.61
N THR A 463 25.43 10.56 3.25
CA THR A 463 25.37 10.65 4.71
C THR A 463 23.95 10.34 5.20
N TYR A 464 23.84 9.74 6.39
CA TYR A 464 22.57 9.38 7.03
C TYR A 464 21.57 10.56 7.07
N PHE A 465 22.03 11.76 7.43
CA PHE A 465 21.19 12.96 7.50
C PHE A 465 20.54 13.38 6.17
N ARG A 466 21.18 13.08 5.04
CA ARG A 466 20.57 13.37 3.73
C ARG A 466 19.43 12.40 3.42
N ALA A 467 19.49 11.16 3.93
CA ALA A 467 18.44 10.18 3.70
C ALA A 467 17.13 10.58 4.38
N ILE A 468 17.18 11.14 5.58
CA ILE A 468 16.00 11.62 6.33
C ILE A 468 15.47 12.98 5.86
N TYR A 469 16.12 13.61 4.86
CA TYR A 469 15.62 14.88 4.33
C TYR A 469 14.32 14.63 3.54
N ALA A 470 13.22 15.10 4.12
CA ALA A 470 11.88 14.87 3.63
C ALA A 470 11.13 16.17 3.23
N ASN A 471 10.43 16.15 2.10
CA ASN A 471 9.74 17.30 1.53
C ASN A 471 8.55 16.89 0.64
N ILE A 472 7.44 17.64 0.73
CA ILE A 472 6.22 17.42 -0.07
C ILE A 472 6.48 17.37 -1.58
N LYS A 473 7.49 18.10 -2.09
CA LYS A 473 7.85 18.11 -3.52
C LYS A 473 8.21 16.72 -4.06
N TYR A 474 8.62 15.79 -3.18
CA TYR A 474 8.97 14.44 -3.56
C TYR A 474 7.73 13.55 -3.80
N LEU A 475 6.55 13.95 -3.32
CA LEU A 475 5.27 13.33 -3.66
C LEU A 475 4.72 13.73 -5.04
N ARG A 476 5.46 14.51 -5.84
CA ARG A 476 5.01 14.92 -7.17
C ARG A 476 4.57 13.76 -8.06
N GLY A 477 5.36 12.68 -8.10
CA GLY A 477 5.00 11.47 -8.85
C GLY A 477 3.79 10.73 -8.28
N TYR A 478 3.59 10.81 -6.96
CA TYR A 478 2.43 10.24 -6.28
C TYR A 478 1.15 10.99 -6.65
N PHE A 479 1.14 12.32 -6.54
CA PHE A 479 -0.02 13.12 -6.91
C PHE A 479 -0.38 12.98 -8.39
N GLN A 480 0.63 12.94 -9.25
CA GLN A 480 0.41 12.90 -10.70
C GLN A 480 -0.10 11.55 -11.20
N PHE A 481 0.39 10.43 -10.65
CA PHE A 481 0.14 9.12 -11.24
C PHE A 481 -0.52 8.09 -10.33
N ILE A 482 -0.65 8.39 -9.02
CA ILE A 482 -1.11 7.42 -8.03
C ILE A 482 -2.36 7.94 -7.33
N ASN A 483 -2.24 8.96 -6.49
CA ASN A 483 -3.37 9.49 -5.74
C ASN A 483 -3.19 11.01 -5.54
N PRO A 484 -4.13 11.85 -5.99
CA PRO A 484 -4.05 13.30 -5.82
C PRO A 484 -4.40 13.78 -4.40
N GLU A 485 -4.89 12.92 -3.52
CA GLU A 485 -5.38 13.27 -2.18
C GLU A 485 -4.55 12.63 -1.08
N LEU A 486 -4.25 13.41 -0.05
CA LEU A 486 -3.58 12.95 1.18
C LEU A 486 -4.56 12.60 2.30
N ASN A 487 -5.78 13.14 2.24
CA ASN A 487 -6.81 12.92 3.25
C ASN A 487 -8.15 12.82 2.53
N PHE A 488 -8.83 11.69 2.68
CA PHE A 488 -10.07 11.43 1.97
C PHE A 488 -10.89 10.37 2.70
N ALA A 489 -12.15 10.22 2.32
CA ALA A 489 -12.99 9.18 2.87
C ALA A 489 -13.88 8.57 1.78
N LYS A 490 -14.19 7.28 1.93
CA LYS A 490 -15.09 6.53 1.07
C LYS A 490 -16.13 5.81 1.91
N LYS A 491 -17.35 5.72 1.41
CA LYS A 491 -18.46 5.04 2.07
C LYS A 491 -18.89 3.84 1.21
N PHE A 492 -18.98 2.68 1.84
CA PHE A 492 -19.48 1.43 1.27
C PHE A 492 -20.56 0.89 2.19
N GLY A 493 -21.81 0.88 1.74
CA GLY A 493 -22.94 0.63 2.63
C GLY A 493 -22.94 1.59 3.83
N LYS A 494 -22.94 1.03 5.04
CA LYS A 494 -22.79 1.75 6.31
C LYS A 494 -21.35 1.75 6.83
N THR A 495 -20.36 1.43 6.00
CA THR A 495 -18.94 1.44 6.38
C THR A 495 -18.22 2.64 5.78
N HIS A 496 -17.59 3.44 6.63
CA HIS A 496 -16.74 4.57 6.26
C HIS A 496 -15.26 4.17 6.34
N LEU A 497 -14.57 4.20 5.21
CA LEU A 497 -13.11 4.14 5.15
C LEU A 497 -12.56 5.57 5.15
N ILE A 498 -11.75 5.92 6.15
CA ILE A 498 -11.17 7.25 6.31
C ILE A 498 -9.65 7.15 6.20
N PHE A 499 -9.05 7.94 5.32
CA PHE A 499 -7.62 7.94 5.03
C PHE A 499 -7.01 9.25 5.52
N LEU A 500 -5.97 9.16 6.36
CA LEU A 500 -5.28 10.30 6.95
C LEU A 500 -3.76 10.19 6.76
N ASP A 501 -3.18 11.15 6.07
CA ASP A 501 -1.73 11.30 5.95
C ASP A 501 -1.11 11.74 7.28
N SER A 502 -0.19 10.91 7.79
CA SER A 502 0.57 11.17 9.01
C SER A 502 1.79 12.10 8.81
N ASP A 503 1.97 12.60 7.59
CA ASP A 503 3.05 13.49 7.16
C ASP A 503 4.44 12.79 7.22
N LYS A 504 5.48 13.55 6.88
CA LYS A 504 6.88 13.11 6.82
C LYS A 504 7.52 12.91 8.19
N ASP A 505 8.77 12.44 8.20
CA ASP A 505 9.62 12.38 9.40
C ASP A 505 9.69 13.73 10.14
N THR A 506 9.66 13.67 11.46
CA THR A 506 9.97 14.81 12.32
C THR A 506 11.44 14.79 12.73
N LEU A 507 12.08 15.97 12.70
CA LEU A 507 13.42 16.15 13.26
C LEU A 507 13.40 16.53 14.74
N ILE A 508 12.21 16.73 15.31
CA ILE A 508 12.01 17.21 16.67
C ILE A 508 12.39 16.11 17.68
N ASP A 509 12.08 14.85 17.37
CA ASP A 509 12.47 13.70 18.20
C ASP A 509 13.79 13.09 17.70
N PHE A 510 14.90 13.71 18.11
CA PHE A 510 16.22 13.24 17.72
C PHE A 510 16.55 11.85 18.28
N TYR A 511 15.94 11.47 19.42
CA TYR A 511 16.15 10.16 20.03
C TYR A 511 15.65 9.03 19.12
N ASP A 512 14.42 9.17 18.63
CA ASP A 512 13.81 8.22 17.70
C ASP A 512 14.58 8.08 16.38
N ILE A 513 15.12 9.20 15.88
CA ILE A 513 15.98 9.23 14.69
C ILE A 513 17.25 8.39 14.94
N ILE A 514 17.96 8.62 16.04
CA ILE A 514 19.17 7.85 16.39
C ILE A 514 18.85 6.36 16.50
N LYS A 515 17.69 6.01 17.06
CA LYS A 515 17.24 4.62 17.21
C LYS A 515 16.71 3.99 15.92
N GLY A 516 16.69 4.76 14.83
CA GLY A 516 16.36 4.30 13.48
C GLY A 516 14.87 4.02 13.29
N SER A 517 14.01 4.70 14.05
CA SER A 517 12.54 4.64 13.91
C SER A 517 11.98 6.05 14.08
N PRO A 518 12.30 6.98 13.17
CA PRO A 518 11.89 8.38 13.30
C PRO A 518 10.38 8.49 13.43
N SER A 519 9.91 9.29 14.40
CA SER A 519 8.51 9.70 14.49
C SER A 519 8.13 10.56 13.27
N THR A 520 6.84 10.65 12.95
CA THR A 520 6.31 11.54 11.92
C THR A 520 5.81 12.85 12.54
N GLN A 521 5.58 13.87 11.70
CA GLN A 521 5.03 15.14 12.21
C GLN A 521 3.63 14.95 12.83
N GLY A 522 2.86 13.98 12.34
CA GLY A 522 1.51 13.69 12.80
C GLY A 522 0.46 14.56 12.12
N PHE A 523 -0.73 14.62 12.72
CA PHE A 523 -1.88 15.26 12.10
C PHE A 523 -1.92 16.74 12.39
N ARG A 524 -2.23 17.56 11.39
CA ARG A 524 -2.42 19.01 11.54
C ARG A 524 -3.84 19.31 12.04
N ASP A 525 -4.02 20.44 12.72
CA ASP A 525 -5.34 20.82 13.27
C ASP A 525 -6.43 20.90 12.19
N PRO A 526 -6.16 21.38 10.96
CA PRO A 526 -7.11 21.29 9.85
C PRO A 526 -7.54 19.87 9.50
N GLN A 527 -6.62 18.89 9.54
CA GLN A 527 -6.95 17.48 9.29
C GLN A 527 -7.86 16.96 10.40
N MET A 528 -7.56 17.28 11.66
CA MET A 528 -8.40 16.90 12.81
C MET A 528 -9.78 17.57 12.79
N ASN A 529 -9.87 18.82 12.34
CA ASN A 529 -11.13 19.53 12.19
C ASN A 529 -11.96 18.94 11.04
N TRP A 530 -11.33 18.65 9.91
CA TRP A 530 -11.98 17.96 8.79
C TRP A 530 -12.52 16.60 9.22
N LEU A 531 -11.72 15.80 9.91
CA LEU A 531 -12.08 14.48 10.39
C LEU A 531 -13.33 14.52 11.28
N ARG A 532 -13.35 15.41 12.27
CA ARG A 532 -14.52 15.61 13.14
C ARG A 532 -15.74 16.09 12.35
N ASN A 533 -15.57 17.09 11.49
CA ASN A 533 -16.66 17.62 10.66
C ASN A 533 -17.23 16.55 9.72
N TYR A 534 -16.38 15.65 9.18
CA TYR A 534 -16.82 14.54 8.35
C TYR A 534 -17.67 13.57 9.15
N CYS A 535 -17.21 13.14 10.33
CA CYS A 535 -17.96 12.23 11.21
C CYS A 535 -19.27 12.85 11.73
N ASP A 536 -19.24 14.11 12.16
CA ASP A 536 -20.42 14.82 12.65
C ASP A 536 -21.51 14.94 11.56
N LYS A 537 -21.14 15.09 10.29
CA LYS A 537 -22.08 15.30 9.18
C LYS A 537 -22.53 14.02 8.47
N ASN A 538 -21.64 13.03 8.34
CA ASN A 538 -21.84 11.93 7.39
C ASN A 538 -22.00 10.57 8.08
N VAL A 539 -21.72 10.47 9.38
CA VAL A 539 -21.68 9.18 10.08
C VAL A 539 -22.84 9.08 11.07
N SER A 540 -23.65 8.04 10.92
CA SER A 540 -24.73 7.66 11.82
C SER A 540 -24.24 6.70 12.91
N ASP A 541 -25.05 6.48 13.94
CA ASP A 541 -24.61 5.78 15.16
C ASP A 541 -24.39 4.28 14.95
N ASP A 542 -25.03 3.68 13.95
CA ASP A 542 -24.94 2.27 13.58
C ASP A 542 -23.87 1.97 12.51
N GLU A 543 -23.17 2.99 12.01
CA GLU A 543 -22.25 2.85 10.86
C GLU A 543 -20.81 2.48 11.28
N THR A 544 -20.12 1.63 10.55
CA THR A 544 -18.75 1.22 10.87
C THR A 544 -17.75 2.27 10.38
N ILE A 545 -16.71 2.58 11.19
CA ILE A 545 -15.62 3.47 10.79
C ILE A 545 -14.30 2.69 10.81
N ILE A 546 -13.63 2.63 9.67
CA ILE A 546 -12.26 2.11 9.55
C ILE A 546 -11.37 3.27 9.12
N MET A 547 -10.32 3.54 9.89
CA MET A 547 -9.36 4.60 9.62
C MET A 547 -8.04 3.98 9.14
N ALA A 548 -7.38 4.61 8.17
CA ALA A 548 -6.10 4.22 7.64
C ALA A 548 -5.11 5.40 7.76
N THR A 549 -3.94 5.14 8.33
CA THR A 549 -2.84 6.10 8.48
C THR A 549 -1.52 5.35 8.31
N HIS A 550 -0.45 6.00 7.82
CA HIS A 550 0.83 5.31 7.73
C HIS A 550 1.47 5.14 9.11
N ALA A 551 1.80 6.24 9.80
CA ALA A 551 2.35 6.15 11.14
C ALA A 551 1.26 5.75 12.15
N PRO A 552 1.53 4.74 12.99
CA PRO A 552 0.56 4.23 13.95
C PRO A 552 0.40 5.24 15.10
N PRO A 553 -0.80 5.48 15.63
CA PRO A 553 -0.98 6.32 16.82
C PRO A 553 -0.31 5.76 18.07
N LEU A 554 -0.08 4.45 18.16
CA LEU A 554 0.60 3.80 19.28
C LEU A 554 1.69 2.88 18.75
N ASN A 555 2.87 2.95 19.36
CA ASN A 555 3.96 2.04 19.06
C ASN A 555 4.91 1.92 20.26
N PRO A 556 5.10 0.70 20.81
CA PRO A 556 6.04 0.49 21.89
C PRO A 556 7.48 0.60 21.37
N PRO A 557 8.42 0.97 22.25
CA PRO A 557 9.83 1.01 21.92
C PRO A 557 10.34 -0.39 21.61
N LYS A 558 11.60 -0.46 21.18
CA LYS A 558 12.26 -1.76 21.04
C LYS A 558 12.44 -2.40 22.41
N ILE A 559 12.41 -3.73 22.45
CA ILE A 559 12.44 -4.50 23.69
C ILE A 559 13.68 -4.16 24.54
N GLU A 560 14.82 -3.88 23.90
CA GLU A 560 16.07 -3.55 24.59
C GLU A 560 15.99 -2.23 25.37
N VAL A 561 15.08 -1.33 24.98
CA VAL A 561 14.88 -0.05 25.67
C VAL A 561 14.02 -0.22 26.93
N VAL A 562 13.11 -1.19 26.91
CA VAL A 562 12.21 -1.48 28.03
C VAL A 562 12.62 -2.72 28.83
N ARG A 563 13.73 -3.36 28.45
CA ARG A 563 14.20 -4.61 29.04
C ARG A 563 14.29 -4.52 30.55
N ASP A 564 15.01 -3.53 31.08
CA ASP A 564 15.15 -3.34 32.53
C ASP A 564 13.81 -3.14 33.25
N LYS A 565 12.83 -2.51 32.58
CA LYS A 565 11.48 -2.35 33.14
C LYS A 565 10.76 -3.68 33.15
N ILE A 566 10.84 -4.44 32.06
CA ILE A 566 10.24 -5.76 31.95
C ILE A 566 10.92 -6.73 32.92
N GLU A 567 12.25 -6.71 33.08
CA GLU A 567 12.97 -7.54 34.06
C GLU A 567 12.62 -7.19 35.51
N LYS A 568 12.35 -5.91 35.82
CA LYS A 568 11.83 -5.53 37.15
C LYS A 568 10.43 -6.07 37.40
N VAL A 569 9.65 -6.19 36.34
CA VAL A 569 8.28 -6.70 36.35
C VAL A 569 8.28 -8.24 36.36
N TYR A 570 9.23 -8.88 35.67
CA TYR A 570 9.40 -10.32 35.49
C TYR A 570 10.83 -10.78 35.85
N PRO A 571 11.22 -10.74 37.14
CA PRO A 571 12.57 -11.14 37.56
C PRO A 571 12.87 -12.62 37.25
N GLU A 572 11.85 -13.48 37.20
CA GLU A 572 11.98 -14.90 36.88
C GLU A 572 12.46 -15.16 35.45
N LEU A 573 12.12 -14.28 34.50
CA LEU A 573 12.55 -14.42 33.11
C LEU A 573 14.04 -14.13 32.95
N LYS A 574 14.56 -13.20 33.75
CA LYS A 574 15.99 -12.95 33.84
C LYS A 574 16.73 -14.17 34.39
N GLU A 575 16.21 -14.77 35.46
CA GLU A 575 16.81 -15.98 36.03
C GLU A 575 16.79 -17.16 35.04
N LEU A 576 15.73 -17.27 34.23
CA LEU A 576 15.63 -18.30 33.19
C LEU A 576 16.56 -18.04 32.00
N GLU A 577 16.68 -16.79 31.55
CA GLU A 577 17.66 -16.37 30.54
C GLU A 577 19.09 -16.63 31.02
N ASP A 578 19.41 -16.31 32.28
CA ASP A 578 20.72 -16.58 32.88
C ASP A 578 21.04 -18.09 32.94
N LYS A 579 20.02 -18.94 33.15
CA LYS A 579 20.17 -20.42 33.16
C LYS A 579 20.29 -21.03 31.78
N THR A 580 19.54 -20.52 30.81
CA THR A 580 19.42 -21.13 29.46
C THR A 580 20.37 -20.50 28.45
N GLY A 581 20.85 -19.28 28.70
CA GLY A 581 21.61 -18.47 27.75
C GLY A 581 20.77 -17.92 26.58
N GLU A 582 19.44 -18.10 26.61
CA GLU A 582 18.55 -17.68 25.54
C GLU A 582 17.70 -16.47 25.96
N PRO A 583 17.60 -15.43 25.12
CA PRO A 583 16.73 -14.30 25.40
C PRO A 583 15.26 -14.73 25.37
N LYS A 584 14.62 -14.75 26.54
CA LYS A 584 13.19 -15.08 26.71
C LYS A 584 12.28 -13.86 26.71
N ILE A 585 12.85 -12.65 26.66
CA ILE A 585 12.08 -11.40 26.74
C ILE A 585 11.59 -10.99 25.35
N ASN A 586 10.27 -11.05 25.15
CA ASN A 586 9.57 -10.62 23.93
C ASN A 586 8.51 -9.55 24.28
N ILE A 587 8.19 -8.66 23.34
CA ILE A 587 7.09 -7.69 23.46
C ILE A 587 5.73 -8.36 23.70
N ARG A 588 5.56 -9.62 23.25
CA ARG A 588 4.36 -10.46 23.50
C ARG A 588 4.12 -10.77 24.97
N LEU A 589 5.12 -10.61 25.84
CA LEU A 589 4.93 -10.68 27.30
C LEU A 589 4.05 -9.54 27.82
N LEU A 590 3.89 -8.47 27.04
CA LEU A 590 2.99 -7.35 27.34
C LEU A 590 1.56 -7.58 26.82
N ASP A 591 1.26 -8.77 26.28
CA ASP A 591 -0.09 -9.11 25.85
C ASP A 591 -1.03 -9.13 27.08
N GLU A 592 -2.27 -8.68 26.86
CA GLU A 592 -3.29 -8.42 27.88
C GLU A 592 -3.46 -9.59 28.85
N TYR A 593 -3.54 -10.82 28.32
CA TYR A 593 -3.71 -12.03 29.12
C TYR A 593 -2.52 -12.32 30.05
N HIS A 594 -1.30 -12.09 29.57
CA HIS A 594 -0.09 -12.29 30.37
C HIS A 594 0.02 -11.24 31.49
N LEU A 595 -0.43 -10.01 31.23
CA LEU A 595 -0.45 -8.95 32.22
C LEU A 595 -1.53 -9.17 33.29
N ILE A 596 -2.71 -9.68 32.91
CA ILE A 596 -3.78 -10.02 33.87
C ILE A 596 -3.31 -11.08 34.87
N ASP A 597 -2.69 -12.16 34.36
CA ASP A 597 -2.20 -13.26 35.19
C ASP A 597 -1.19 -12.78 36.26
N LYS A 598 -0.48 -11.69 35.98
CA LYS A 598 0.65 -11.23 36.79
C LYS A 598 0.37 -9.99 37.64
N PHE A 599 -0.40 -9.02 37.15
CA PHE A 599 -0.50 -7.68 37.75
C PHE A 599 -1.90 -7.26 38.16
N ASP A 600 -2.94 -8.07 37.91
CA ASP A 600 -4.36 -7.70 38.09
C ASP A 600 -4.78 -6.41 37.33
N ASP A 601 -3.85 -5.80 36.56
CA ASP A 601 -4.05 -4.67 35.67
C ASP A 601 -3.44 -4.98 34.30
N PRO A 602 -4.27 -5.19 33.26
CA PRO A 602 -3.81 -5.50 31.91
C PRO A 602 -3.17 -4.32 31.14
N ARG A 603 -3.14 -3.12 31.72
CA ARG A 603 -2.82 -1.89 30.99
C ARG A 603 -1.34 -1.78 30.65
N VAL A 604 -1.05 -1.84 29.35
CA VAL A 604 0.33 -1.71 28.84
C VAL A 604 0.84 -0.27 28.89
N ASP A 605 -0.05 0.73 28.85
CA ASP A 605 0.32 2.15 28.90
C ASP A 605 0.97 2.55 30.23
N GLN A 606 0.72 1.79 31.30
CA GLN A 606 1.33 2.01 32.61
C GLN A 606 2.77 1.45 32.70
N ILE A 607 3.14 0.57 31.78
CA ILE A 607 4.40 -0.19 31.82
C ILE A 607 5.43 0.42 30.85
N VAL A 608 4.99 0.72 29.62
CA VAL A 608 5.87 1.17 28.54
C VAL A 608 5.37 2.47 27.89
N ASN A 609 6.32 3.27 27.42
CA ASN A 609 6.01 4.48 26.66
C ASN A 609 5.57 4.10 25.24
N LEU A 610 4.29 4.25 24.91
CA LEU A 610 3.75 3.87 23.60
C LEU A 610 3.94 4.94 22.51
N LYS A 611 4.80 5.93 22.74
CA LYS A 611 5.05 7.03 21.80
C LYS A 611 6.39 6.95 21.08
N PHE A 612 6.90 5.75 20.83
CA PHE A 612 8.17 5.56 20.12
C PHE A 612 7.93 5.42 18.61
N GLY A 613 8.53 6.29 17.79
CA GLY A 613 8.38 6.20 16.32
C GLY A 613 6.92 6.26 15.88
N THR A 614 6.16 7.22 16.39
CA THR A 614 4.72 7.42 16.12
C THR A 614 4.48 8.84 15.57
N ILE A 615 3.26 9.34 15.62
CA ILE A 615 2.89 10.71 15.29
C ILE A 615 3.23 11.68 16.45
N LEU A 616 3.75 12.85 16.13
CA LEU A 616 4.11 13.85 17.14
C LEU A 616 2.94 14.77 17.52
N ARG A 617 2.34 15.43 16.50
CA ARG A 617 1.26 16.42 16.63
C ARG A 617 -0.11 15.75 16.68
N ASN A 618 -1.00 16.32 17.48
CA ASN A 618 -2.38 15.87 17.68
C ASN A 618 -2.49 14.39 18.12
N TRP A 619 -1.51 13.92 18.90
CA TRP A 619 -1.41 12.53 19.34
C TRP A 619 -2.51 12.18 20.37
N GLU A 620 -2.75 13.04 21.35
CA GLU A 620 -3.86 12.86 22.32
C GLU A 620 -5.20 12.93 21.58
N GLU A 621 -5.34 13.95 20.72
CA GLU A 621 -6.57 14.26 20.01
C GLU A 621 -7.01 13.14 19.06
N ILE A 622 -6.08 12.42 18.43
CA ILE A 622 -6.44 11.28 17.59
C ILE A 622 -6.85 10.06 18.42
N LEU A 623 -6.23 9.82 19.58
CA LEU A 623 -6.60 8.71 20.47
C LEU A 623 -7.97 8.97 21.09
N GLU A 624 -8.22 10.21 21.53
CA GLU A 624 -9.54 10.67 21.95
C GLU A 624 -10.57 10.51 20.83
N PHE A 625 -10.23 10.92 19.61
CA PHE A 625 -11.11 10.76 18.45
C PHE A 625 -11.42 9.29 18.17
N CYS A 626 -10.44 8.39 18.30
CA CYS A 626 -10.67 6.96 18.13
C CYS A 626 -11.69 6.43 19.14
N LEU A 627 -11.65 6.90 20.38
CA LEU A 627 -12.64 6.55 21.42
C LEU A 627 -13.99 7.22 21.22
N ASN A 628 -14.00 8.48 20.77
CA ASN A 628 -15.21 9.26 20.55
C ASN A 628 -15.04 10.25 19.38
N CYS A 629 -15.58 9.88 18.22
CA CYS A 629 -15.43 10.63 16.97
C CYS A 629 -16.44 11.77 16.79
N LYS A 630 -17.51 11.85 17.60
CA LYS A 630 -18.54 12.90 17.53
C LYS A 630 -18.38 13.93 18.63
N ARG A 631 -18.61 15.21 18.30
CA ARG A 631 -18.59 16.31 19.28
C ARG A 631 -19.89 16.41 20.11
N SER A 632 -21.00 15.88 19.60
CA SER A 632 -22.37 16.12 20.11
C SER A 632 -22.77 15.28 21.35
N GLY A 633 -21.81 14.71 22.09
CA GLY A 633 -22.10 13.86 23.26
C GLY A 633 -22.59 12.44 22.90
N ILE A 634 -22.58 12.07 21.62
CA ILE A 634 -22.87 10.72 21.15
C ILE A 634 -21.58 9.91 21.15
N ASN A 635 -21.57 8.76 21.83
CA ASN A 635 -20.39 7.92 22.00
C ASN A 635 -20.15 7.00 20.78
N LYS A 636 -19.87 7.59 19.62
CA LYS A 636 -19.47 6.83 18.42
C LYS A 636 -17.95 6.76 18.38
N ARG A 637 -17.39 5.61 18.06
CA ARG A 637 -15.95 5.37 18.05
C ARG A 637 -15.48 4.86 16.69
N VAL A 638 -14.18 4.98 16.44
CA VAL A 638 -13.52 4.28 15.34
C VAL A 638 -13.51 2.78 15.67
N ASN A 639 -13.90 1.93 14.72
CA ASN A 639 -13.91 0.48 14.94
C ASN A 639 -12.52 -0.12 14.76
N LEU A 640 -11.82 0.28 13.70
CA LEU A 640 -10.50 -0.24 13.36
C LEU A 640 -9.61 0.86 12.79
N VAL A 641 -8.36 0.92 13.22
CA VAL A 641 -7.31 1.75 12.65
C VAL A 641 -6.27 0.84 12.01
N LEU A 642 -5.96 1.06 10.75
CA LEU A 642 -4.97 0.33 9.97
C LEU A 642 -3.72 1.20 9.82
N SER A 643 -2.56 0.65 10.15
CA SER A 643 -1.31 1.38 10.10
C SER A 643 -0.08 0.52 9.81
N GLY A 644 1.03 1.18 9.48
CA GLY A 644 2.34 0.58 9.17
C GLY A 644 3.48 1.15 10.01
N HIS A 645 4.62 1.45 9.37
CA HIS A 645 5.81 2.16 9.89
C HIS A 645 6.63 1.45 10.98
N SER A 646 5.99 0.71 11.88
CA SER A 646 6.72 -0.02 12.94
C SER A 646 7.36 -1.31 12.43
N HIS A 647 6.83 -1.85 11.33
CA HIS A 647 7.14 -3.15 10.75
C HIS A 647 6.94 -4.35 11.71
N LYS A 648 6.15 -4.17 12.77
CA LYS A 648 5.76 -5.21 13.72
C LYS A 648 4.30 -5.58 13.49
N ASN A 649 3.93 -6.84 13.76
CA ASN A 649 2.53 -7.23 13.89
C ASN A 649 2.05 -6.95 15.31
N LEU A 650 1.48 -5.77 15.54
CA LEU A 650 0.97 -5.37 16.85
C LEU A 650 -0.48 -4.95 16.74
N GLU A 651 -1.27 -5.32 17.75
CA GLU A 651 -2.67 -4.96 17.82
C GLU A 651 -2.96 -4.39 19.19
N PHE A 652 -3.62 -3.23 19.20
CA PHE A 652 -3.99 -2.54 20.42
C PHE A 652 -5.51 -2.43 20.53
N ARG A 653 -6.02 -2.49 21.75
CA ARG A 653 -7.40 -2.15 22.08
C ARG A 653 -7.40 -0.92 22.97
N LEU A 654 -8.26 0.06 22.64
CA LEU A 654 -8.40 1.28 23.45
C LEU A 654 -9.65 1.22 24.31
N GLN A 655 -9.58 1.81 25.50
CA GLN A 655 -10.73 1.94 26.39
C GLN A 655 -10.78 3.33 27.03
N THR A 656 -11.98 3.89 27.09
CA THR A 656 -12.24 5.14 27.83
C THR A 656 -11.98 4.91 29.33
N LEU A 657 -11.17 5.77 29.93
CA LEU A 657 -10.90 5.75 31.37
C LEU A 657 -12.17 6.10 32.17
N ARG A 658 -12.42 5.42 33.29
CA ARG A 658 -13.57 5.71 34.18
C ARG A 658 -13.15 5.91 35.64
N GLY A 659 -13.77 6.88 36.31
CA GLY A 659 -13.64 7.08 37.76
C GLY A 659 -12.19 7.22 38.24
N ARG A 660 -11.74 6.31 39.11
CA ARG A 660 -10.39 6.31 39.72
C ARG A 660 -9.26 6.03 38.72
N GLU A 661 -9.55 5.58 37.50
CA GLU A 661 -8.52 5.33 36.48
C GLU A 661 -7.93 6.62 35.92
N ILE A 662 -8.70 7.72 35.92
CA ILE A 662 -8.28 9.03 35.40
C ILE A 662 -7.08 9.57 36.19
N THR A 663 -7.03 9.33 37.50
CA THR A 663 -5.94 9.79 38.37
C THR A 663 -4.66 8.96 38.25
N LYS A 664 -4.70 7.82 37.54
CA LYS A 664 -3.55 6.93 37.32
C LYS A 664 -2.94 7.08 35.93
N THR A 665 -3.33 8.10 35.18
CA THR A 665 -2.90 8.26 33.80
C THR A 665 -1.38 8.52 33.73
N PRO A 666 -0.60 7.66 33.06
CA PRO A 666 0.82 7.89 32.91
C PRO A 666 1.06 9.11 32.01
N TYR A 667 2.04 9.93 32.39
CA TYR A 667 2.55 10.99 31.53
C TYR A 667 3.72 10.47 30.70
N ILE A 668 3.67 10.73 29.41
CA ILE A 668 4.73 10.46 28.45
C ILE A 668 5.51 11.74 28.19
N GLU A 669 6.82 11.69 28.37
CA GLU A 669 7.72 12.75 27.91
C GLU A 669 7.97 12.58 26.41
N ILE A 670 7.49 13.55 25.63
CA ILE A 670 7.64 13.57 24.16
C ILE A 670 8.87 14.40 23.77
N LEU A 671 9.14 15.41 24.58
CA LEU A 671 10.27 16.32 24.48
C LEU A 671 10.76 16.57 25.89
N PRO A 672 12.01 17.03 26.09
CA PRO A 672 12.55 17.33 27.43
C PRO A 672 11.69 18.29 28.27
N PHE A 673 10.68 18.92 27.68
CA PHE A 673 9.79 19.89 28.35
C PHE A 673 8.29 19.65 28.13
N LYS A 674 7.85 18.62 27.38
CA LYS A 674 6.43 18.37 27.11
C LYS A 674 6.03 16.98 27.59
N LYS A 675 5.24 16.97 28.67
CA LYS A 675 4.50 15.80 29.17
C LYS A 675 3.11 15.78 28.56
N VAL A 676 2.67 14.60 28.16
CA VAL A 676 1.36 14.36 27.53
C VAL A 676 0.76 13.13 28.19
N ASN A 677 -0.53 13.21 28.50
CA ASN A 677 -1.24 12.13 29.17
C ASN A 677 -1.77 11.16 28.13
N VAL A 678 -1.74 9.86 28.42
CA VAL A 678 -2.44 8.89 27.56
C VAL A 678 -3.94 9.04 27.81
N PRO A 679 -4.77 9.49 26.85
CA PRO A 679 -6.17 9.83 27.12
C PRO A 679 -7.07 8.59 27.33
N CYS A 680 -6.49 7.39 27.29
CA CYS A 680 -7.18 6.12 27.27
C CYS A 680 -6.37 5.03 27.98
N ALA A 681 -7.05 3.99 28.44
CA ALA A 681 -6.38 2.73 28.77
C ALA A 681 -6.01 2.01 27.47
N VAL A 682 -4.80 1.45 27.43
CA VAL A 682 -4.29 0.72 26.26
C VAL A 682 -3.94 -0.71 26.65
N TYR A 683 -4.35 -1.62 25.79
CA TYR A 683 -4.05 -3.04 25.87
C TYR A 683 -3.38 -3.49 24.59
N ILE A 684 -2.47 -4.48 24.68
CA ILE A 684 -1.85 -5.14 23.53
C ILE A 684 -2.35 -6.58 23.51
N GLY A 685 -2.57 -7.15 22.33
CA GLY A 685 -2.97 -8.54 22.22
C GLY A 685 -2.85 -9.09 20.80
N ASN A 686 -3.49 -10.24 20.57
CA ASN A 686 -3.64 -10.83 19.25
C ASN A 686 -5.13 -10.89 18.87
N TYR A 687 -5.77 -9.72 18.96
CA TYR A 687 -7.23 -9.57 18.88
C TYR A 687 -7.81 -10.11 17.57
N SER A 688 -7.08 -10.06 16.46
CA SER A 688 -7.52 -10.64 15.19
C SER A 688 -7.65 -12.17 15.24
N MET A 689 -6.73 -12.85 15.95
CA MET A 689 -6.78 -14.29 16.13
C MET A 689 -7.85 -14.70 17.14
N GLU A 690 -7.95 -13.96 18.24
CA GLU A 690 -9.03 -14.13 19.21
C GLU A 690 -10.39 -13.94 18.54
N TYR A 691 -10.49 -12.95 17.66
CA TYR A 691 -11.69 -12.69 16.89
C TYR A 691 -12.04 -13.83 15.94
N MET A 692 -11.07 -14.35 15.19
CA MET A 692 -11.29 -15.51 14.32
C MET A 692 -11.73 -16.75 15.10
N ALA A 693 -11.11 -17.02 16.26
CA ALA A 693 -11.50 -18.13 17.12
C ALA A 693 -12.93 -17.96 17.64
N GLU A 694 -13.30 -16.74 18.04
CA GLU A 694 -14.66 -16.41 18.47
C GLU A 694 -15.68 -16.57 17.33
N ILE A 695 -15.38 -16.06 16.14
CA ILE A 695 -16.26 -16.19 14.96
C ILE A 695 -16.43 -17.65 14.55
N LYS A 696 -15.35 -18.45 14.54
CA LYS A 696 -15.42 -19.89 14.28
C LYS A 696 -16.32 -20.60 15.30
N TYR A 697 -16.18 -20.25 16.57
CA TYR A 697 -17.08 -20.74 17.61
C TYR A 697 -18.53 -20.30 17.39
N LEU A 698 -18.77 -19.01 17.10
CA LEU A 698 -20.10 -18.46 16.84
C LEU A 698 -20.79 -19.12 15.64
N ASN A 699 -20.05 -19.45 14.59
CA ASN A 699 -20.56 -20.15 13.41
C ASN A 699 -20.87 -21.62 13.67
N SER A 700 -20.30 -22.21 14.72
CA SER A 700 -20.68 -23.55 15.18
C SER A 700 -21.99 -23.57 15.98
N LEU A 701 -22.50 -22.40 16.40
CA LEU A 701 -23.75 -22.27 17.15
C LEU A 701 -24.96 -22.26 16.21
N SER A 702 -26.12 -22.69 16.71
CA SER A 702 -27.40 -22.47 16.03
C SER A 702 -27.68 -20.98 15.87
N LYS A 703 -28.46 -20.58 14.85
CA LYS A 703 -28.80 -19.17 14.56
C LYS A 703 -29.26 -18.40 15.82
N ASP A 704 -30.13 -19.00 16.64
CA ASP A 704 -30.65 -18.38 17.86
C ASP A 704 -29.60 -18.29 18.98
N ALA A 705 -28.73 -19.29 19.11
CA ALA A 705 -27.62 -19.25 20.06
C ALA A 705 -26.56 -18.23 19.64
N ARG A 706 -26.29 -18.12 18.35
CA ARG A 706 -25.42 -17.10 17.76
C ARG A 706 -25.96 -15.70 17.99
N ILE A 707 -27.25 -15.44 17.72
CA ILE A 707 -27.89 -14.13 17.99
C ILE A 707 -27.82 -13.79 19.49
N ARG A 708 -28.16 -14.74 20.38
CA ARG A 708 -28.06 -14.52 21.84
C ARG A 708 -26.62 -14.28 22.30
N ARG A 709 -25.64 -14.98 21.72
CA ARG A 709 -24.23 -14.79 22.05
C ARG A 709 -23.72 -13.45 21.54
N LEU A 710 -23.99 -13.09 20.28
CA LEU A 710 -23.65 -11.80 19.68
C LEU A 710 -24.27 -10.62 20.44
N ALA A 711 -25.49 -10.77 20.96
CA ALA A 711 -26.14 -9.74 21.78
C ALA A 711 -25.50 -9.57 23.18
N ASN A 712 -24.87 -10.63 23.72
CA ASN A 712 -24.30 -10.65 25.06
C ASN A 712 -22.77 -10.52 25.10
N HIS A 713 -22.08 -10.75 23.98
CA HIS A 713 -20.62 -10.75 23.96
C HIS A 713 -20.06 -9.34 23.83
N ASN A 714 -19.30 -8.94 24.84
CA ASN A 714 -18.80 -7.58 25.01
C ASN A 714 -17.41 -7.35 24.41
N LEU A 715 -16.71 -8.40 24.00
CA LEU A 715 -15.27 -8.30 23.74
C LEU A 715 -14.97 -7.69 22.37
N ILE A 716 -15.69 -8.06 21.30
CA ILE A 716 -15.19 -7.78 19.95
C ILE A 716 -16.20 -7.11 19.02
N THR A 717 -17.50 -7.33 19.19
CA THR A 717 -18.45 -6.91 18.15
C THR A 717 -18.87 -5.45 18.19
N ASN A 718 -18.66 -4.68 19.26
CA ASN A 718 -19.12 -3.28 19.32
C ASN A 718 -18.73 -2.49 20.60
N LYS A 719 -17.54 -2.66 21.20
CA LYS A 719 -17.19 -1.87 22.42
C LYS A 719 -15.90 -1.08 22.41
N PHE A 720 -14.89 -1.46 21.63
CA PHE A 720 -13.58 -0.82 21.69
C PHE A 720 -13.01 -0.53 20.30
N PRO A 721 -12.25 0.57 20.12
CA PRO A 721 -11.42 0.77 18.94
C PRO A 721 -10.24 -0.21 18.96
N PHE A 722 -9.98 -0.83 17.81
CA PHE A 722 -8.76 -1.59 17.59
C PHE A 722 -7.78 -0.79 16.73
N LEU A 723 -6.50 -0.82 17.07
CA LEU A 723 -5.41 -0.28 16.24
C LEU A 723 -4.55 -1.45 15.80
N ALA A 724 -4.59 -1.78 14.52
CA ALA A 724 -3.76 -2.80 13.91
C ALA A 724 -2.56 -2.15 13.23
N VAL A 725 -1.37 -2.53 13.67
CA VAL A 725 -0.11 -2.24 13.00
C VAL A 725 0.27 -3.48 12.20
N THR A 726 0.20 -3.35 10.88
CA THR A 726 0.45 -4.45 9.96
C THR A 726 1.94 -4.55 9.68
N THR A 727 2.45 -5.78 9.65
CA THR A 727 3.83 -6.06 9.30
C THR A 727 4.15 -5.55 7.90
N ALA A 728 5.40 -5.14 7.69
CA ALA A 728 5.86 -4.65 6.40
C ALA A 728 5.90 -5.74 5.33
N LEU A 729 5.43 -5.41 4.13
CA LEU A 729 5.67 -6.22 2.94
C LEU A 729 7.16 -6.21 2.54
N GLY A 730 7.90 -5.16 2.92
CA GLY A 730 9.30 -4.92 2.59
C GLY A 730 10.32 -5.40 3.66
N PRO A 731 11.32 -4.57 4.05
CA PRO A 731 12.59 -4.99 4.66
C PRO A 731 12.56 -5.59 6.08
N ARG A 732 11.61 -5.20 6.94
CA ARG A 732 11.77 -5.37 8.41
C ARG A 732 10.95 -6.49 9.04
N SER A 733 10.12 -7.15 8.27
CA SER A 733 9.42 -8.38 8.66
C SER A 733 10.39 -9.50 9.08
N GLN A 734 11.62 -9.55 8.58
CA GLN A 734 12.32 -10.84 8.55
C GLN A 734 13.29 -11.17 9.70
N ARG A 735 13.50 -10.31 10.71
CA ARG A 735 14.46 -10.64 11.78
C ARG A 735 13.98 -11.77 12.69
N GLU A 736 12.68 -11.94 12.84
CA GLU A 736 12.09 -13.08 13.54
C GLU A 736 11.33 -13.89 12.50
N TYR A 737 11.57 -15.20 12.40
CA TYR A 737 10.83 -16.07 11.48
C TYR A 737 9.31 -16.03 11.72
N SER A 738 8.87 -15.59 12.91
CA SER A 738 7.47 -15.33 13.28
C SER A 738 6.87 -14.10 12.60
N ASN A 739 7.69 -13.19 12.07
CA ASN A 739 7.27 -11.94 11.45
C ASN A 739 7.30 -12.04 9.91
N LEU A 740 6.92 -13.18 9.32
CA LEU A 740 6.87 -13.33 7.86
C LEU A 740 6.19 -12.12 7.21
N GLN A 741 6.68 -11.70 6.02
CA GLN A 741 6.10 -10.59 5.26
C GLN A 741 4.61 -10.82 5.16
N ALA A 742 3.84 -9.90 5.72
CA ALA A 742 2.41 -10.06 5.85
C ALA A 742 1.67 -8.88 5.27
N PHE A 743 0.45 -9.15 4.88
CA PHE A 743 -0.61 -8.18 4.67
C PHE A 743 -1.75 -8.58 5.61
N ARG A 744 -2.86 -7.84 5.63
CA ARG A 744 -4.01 -8.16 6.47
C ARG A 744 -5.24 -8.33 5.60
N LYS A 745 -5.94 -9.46 5.73
CA LYS A 745 -7.25 -9.67 5.11
C LYS A 745 -8.31 -9.11 6.04
N ILE A 746 -9.20 -8.29 5.49
CA ILE A 746 -10.27 -7.66 6.24
C ILE A 746 -11.57 -7.96 5.51
N GLN A 747 -12.49 -8.61 6.21
CA GLN A 747 -13.80 -8.96 5.69
C GLN A 747 -14.84 -8.11 6.38
N ILE A 748 -15.68 -7.45 5.58
CA ILE A 748 -16.88 -6.75 6.02
C ILE A 748 -18.09 -7.58 5.58
N THR A 749 -18.98 -7.85 6.53
CA THR A 749 -20.25 -8.57 6.31
C THR A 749 -21.35 -7.80 7.02
N GLU A 750 -22.43 -7.48 6.31
CA GLU A 750 -23.55 -6.67 6.83
C GLU A 750 -23.07 -5.36 7.50
N ASP A 751 -22.15 -4.65 6.83
CA ASP A 751 -21.51 -3.41 7.29
C ASP A 751 -20.72 -3.52 8.60
N ARG A 752 -20.33 -4.72 9.01
CA ARG A 752 -19.54 -4.96 10.22
C ARG A 752 -18.24 -5.67 9.89
N ILE A 753 -17.20 -5.35 10.65
CA ILE A 753 -15.93 -6.08 10.55
C ILE A 753 -16.16 -7.51 11.01
N ASP A 754 -16.08 -8.47 10.09
CA ASP A 754 -16.23 -9.91 10.35
C ASP A 754 -14.87 -10.59 10.59
N SER A 755 -13.80 -10.08 9.96
CA SER A 755 -12.42 -10.48 10.28
C SER A 755 -11.41 -9.39 9.89
N PHE A 756 -10.21 -9.41 10.48
CA PHE A 756 -9.09 -8.53 10.12
C PHE A 756 -7.73 -9.22 10.34
N ALA A 757 -7.56 -10.45 9.87
CA ALA A 757 -6.39 -11.27 10.23
C ALA A 757 -5.13 -10.98 9.40
N PRO A 758 -3.94 -11.09 10.03
CA PRO A 758 -2.67 -11.04 9.33
C PRO A 758 -2.50 -12.30 8.48
N GLU A 759 -1.93 -12.11 7.29
CA GLU A 759 -1.76 -13.14 6.28
C GLU A 759 -0.35 -13.07 5.72
N THR A 760 0.29 -14.22 5.57
CA THR A 760 1.67 -14.28 5.11
C THR A 760 1.75 -14.35 3.59
N LEU A 761 2.62 -13.52 2.99
CA LEU A 761 3.07 -13.75 1.63
C LEU A 761 3.76 -15.11 1.53
N LEU A 762 3.18 -16.04 0.78
CA LEU A 762 3.84 -17.29 0.40
C LEU A 762 5.24 -16.98 -0.16
N ARG A 763 6.29 -17.36 0.57
CA ARG A 763 7.68 -17.13 0.14
C ARG A 763 8.03 -18.07 -0.98
N TYR A 764 8.52 -17.50 -2.06
CA TYR A 764 9.16 -18.24 -3.15
C TYR A 764 10.65 -18.39 -2.84
N PHE A 765 11.03 -19.49 -2.19
CA PHE A 765 12.45 -19.87 -2.04
C PHE A 765 12.97 -20.52 -3.33
N ALA A 766 12.90 -19.82 -4.47
CA ALA A 766 13.64 -20.28 -5.63
C ALA A 766 15.06 -19.73 -5.60
N PRO A 767 16.08 -20.58 -5.79
CA PRO A 767 17.45 -20.11 -5.93
C PRO A 767 17.54 -19.17 -7.14
N PHE A 768 18.18 -18.01 -6.96
CA PHE A 768 18.42 -17.03 -8.02
C PHE A 768 18.98 -17.67 -9.32
N GLU A 769 19.75 -18.76 -9.22
CA GLU A 769 20.33 -19.46 -10.38
C GLU A 769 19.36 -20.38 -11.14
N LEU A 770 18.36 -20.99 -10.49
CA LEU A 770 17.46 -21.98 -11.14
C LEU A 770 16.57 -21.34 -12.21
N ILE A 771 16.23 -20.06 -12.06
CA ILE A 771 15.49 -19.27 -13.05
C ILE A 771 16.36 -18.94 -14.28
N SER A 772 17.68 -18.85 -14.11
CA SER A 772 18.61 -18.44 -15.18
C SER A 772 19.01 -19.58 -16.13
N GLN A 773 19.04 -20.83 -15.63
CA GLN A 773 19.52 -21.97 -16.41
C GLN A 773 18.44 -22.55 -17.33
N LYS A 774 17.16 -22.53 -16.94
CA LYS A 774 16.06 -23.10 -17.73
C LYS A 774 15.71 -22.34 -19.02
N LYS A 775 16.10 -21.07 -19.18
CA LYS A 775 15.84 -20.29 -20.42
C LYS A 775 16.76 -20.62 -21.60
N LYS A 776 17.83 -21.41 -21.40
CA LYS A 776 18.73 -21.79 -22.51
C LYS A 776 18.21 -22.94 -23.37
N GLU A 777 17.19 -23.67 -22.91
CA GLU A 777 16.47 -24.62 -23.74
C GLU A 777 15.28 -23.90 -24.38
N LYS A 778 15.46 -23.41 -25.61
CA LYS A 778 14.30 -23.10 -26.46
C LYS A 778 13.54 -24.41 -26.65
N PRO A 779 12.27 -24.52 -26.27
CA PRO A 779 11.49 -25.69 -26.62
C PRO A 779 11.46 -25.76 -28.15
N LYS A 780 12.03 -26.82 -28.72
CA LYS A 780 11.88 -27.14 -30.14
C LYS A 780 10.45 -27.63 -30.33
N TYR A 781 9.50 -26.69 -30.42
CA TYR A 781 8.21 -27.01 -31.03
C TYR A 781 8.47 -27.14 -32.53
N ARG A 782 8.38 -28.38 -33.03
CA ARG A 782 8.20 -28.63 -34.47
C ARG A 782 6.80 -28.11 -34.80
N ILE A 783 6.74 -27.10 -35.68
CA ILE A 783 5.51 -26.62 -36.32
C ILE A 783 4.86 -27.77 -37.08
#